data_AF-A0A935WDU2-F1
#
_entry.id   AF-A0A935WDU2-F1
#
_cell.length_a   1.000
_cell.length_b   1.000
_cell.length_c   1.000
_cell.angle_alpha   90.00
_cell.angle_beta   90.00
_cell.angle_gamma   90.00
#
_symmetry.space_group_name_H-M   'P 1'
#
loop_
_entity.id
_entity.type
_entity.pdbx_description
1 polymer ?
#
loop_
_entity_poly.entity_id
_entity_poly.type
_entity_poly.pdbx_seq_one_letter_code
_entity_poly.pdbx_strand_id
1 'polypeptide(L)'
;MRIPALVLVLGTALGLVVAPVAAQGALPTIEQKTAGFQKLDGFLPLYWDEGAGKLWLEVPLVGEELIYVPSLATGVGSNDIGLDRSRPGAEKVVRFDRVGPKLLLVQPNYQYRAVSRDAAERRAVEESFAQSILWGFPVAAATGGRVLVDATDFLLSDQNGITATLKGARQGDYRIDASRSALYLPRTKAFPRNTEVEVTLTFTGGPAGGWLRDVTPTAEAVTLRQHFSFIALPEPGYQPRLQIPGSGYFGPEYADYATPVGQPLVQRFIARHRLEKKDPSAAVSEAVRPIVYYLDPGVPEPIRGALLDGARWWAKAFEAAGYRNAFRVELLPEGADPMDVRYNVIQWVHRATRGWSYGNAVTDPRTGEILKGLVLLGSLRVRQDYLIAEGLLAPYPTGTEEPGAPLAMALARLRQLAAHEVGHAIGLVHNYVASAEGRQSVMDYPHPLTRLEADGTISLDSAYATGVGGWDSVAIRYGYATLPAGVSERAALAQVIADARGRNLTLLTDGDARPQGSVHPQAHLWDNGSDAAAELDRVMNVRRAALKRFGEAAIRQGAPMATLEEVLVPVYLHHRYQAEAAVKLLGGQWYTYALRGDGQTPLRPVAAADQRRALKSLLRTLSPAELTLPRGVLAALPPRPFPLAPHRELFTRTTGLAFDAISPAMAAADATVALLFDPERAALLVQQAALDPAAPGLSEVIRAVITQAFGPTPKDAYEAEVARAVRYVVVDALVRLARRAELPQARAITLSELDGLRRRLDAVKTRPSASAADKAQAEMLAGELKRFLDNPDAPDTAPRDAVSPPPGSPSATNRHRPPGAERARPLAMGSSSRSDRPPEPRARPVPASIFRAIPAPDPLHRVSPMKRLALARPCPRCRLRRCALQPRRRPLGRAREARHHHPRRLGHPPHPRQDRRGRRLRHDLQPGRGRLQPRRDELRQRAGPHGPGEGRERRLGGPPDAPLRAGGLPQGVVRGRRPHAQGAHGRLGRRAQLLPEQAPRGEAQGHHQVGAVDGAGLQRGEHRHGHRERGAGGARGVLRQAGAGHGERRALAAPAGAGRLQRHRDRSGEDHGRARAVPHQPAHLVLLPLRAAAPERRGAQRLRRGDLGPVLHLPGLQRAARLDAHLERRRRHRRVRRDHHRAGREVPLQVRQRGAAGHRAAGDHPLQGRQRHRPAHLHRVPHPPRPGGA
;
A
#
# COMPACT_ATOMS: atom_id res chain seq x y z
N MET A 1 50.63 -60.81 -53.73
CA MET A 1 50.60 -62.24 -54.11
C MET A 1 49.16 -62.61 -54.49
N ARG A 2 48.93 -63.09 -55.72
CA ARG A 2 47.66 -63.59 -56.31
C ARG A 2 46.46 -62.60 -56.46
N ILE A 3 45.68 -62.84 -57.52
CA ILE A 3 44.60 -62.07 -58.19
C ILE A 3 43.38 -63.03 -58.31
N PRO A 4 42.09 -62.62 -58.14
CA PRO A 4 41.14 -62.18 -59.22
C PRO A 4 40.35 -60.88 -58.87
N ALA A 5 39.79 -60.04 -59.77
CA ALA A 5 38.84 -60.21 -60.91
C ALA A 5 37.35 -60.36 -60.45
N LEU A 6 36.27 -59.92 -61.14
CA LEU A 6 36.06 -59.43 -62.53
C LEU A 6 34.72 -58.61 -62.67
N VAL A 7 34.64 -57.58 -63.55
CA VAL A 7 33.51 -57.00 -64.37
C VAL A 7 32.03 -57.09 -63.86
N LEU A 8 31.21 -56.02 -63.82
CA LEU A 8 30.40 -55.47 -64.96
C LEU A 8 29.79 -54.05 -64.69
N VAL A 9 29.11 -53.47 -65.70
CA VAL A 9 28.67 -52.05 -65.84
C VAL A 9 27.14 -51.87 -65.81
N LEU A 10 26.66 -50.71 -65.33
CA LEU A 10 25.49 -49.86 -65.74
C LEU A 10 24.97 -49.07 -64.50
N GLY A 11 24.50 -47.81 -64.56
CA GLY A 11 24.52 -46.83 -65.65
C GLY A 11 23.19 -46.06 -65.82
N THR A 12 22.98 -44.92 -65.14
CA THR A 12 21.88 -43.98 -65.50
C THR A 12 22.04 -42.55 -64.91
N ALA A 13 21.83 -41.56 -65.78
CA ALA A 13 21.53 -40.13 -65.57
C ALA A 13 21.70 -39.47 -64.17
N LEU A 14 22.66 -38.54 -64.06
CA LEU A 14 22.68 -37.50 -63.02
C LEU A 14 22.36 -36.13 -63.64
N GLY A 15 21.10 -35.69 -63.57
CA GLY A 15 20.68 -34.37 -64.05
C GLY A 15 21.01 -33.26 -63.04
N LEU A 16 21.99 -32.40 -63.34
CA LEU A 16 22.28 -31.23 -62.51
C LEU A 16 21.19 -30.15 -62.67
N VAL A 17 20.22 -30.15 -61.76
CA VAL A 17 19.33 -29.00 -61.56
C VAL A 17 20.12 -27.91 -60.82
N VAL A 18 20.73 -27.00 -61.58
CA VAL A 18 21.31 -25.77 -61.03
C VAL A 18 20.16 -24.86 -60.62
N ALA A 19 19.73 -24.98 -59.35
CA ALA A 19 18.77 -24.06 -58.78
C ALA A 19 19.39 -22.64 -58.74
N PRO A 20 18.72 -21.61 -59.28
CA PRO A 20 19.27 -20.26 -59.29
C PRO A 20 19.37 -19.73 -57.85
N VAL A 21 20.54 -19.20 -57.49
CA VAL A 21 20.72 -18.46 -56.24
C VAL A 21 19.91 -17.18 -56.34
N ALA A 22 18.72 -17.18 -55.70
CA ALA A 22 17.86 -16.01 -55.68
C ALA A 22 18.58 -14.84 -54.99
N ALA A 23 18.88 -13.79 -55.78
CA ALA A 23 19.46 -12.57 -55.25
C ALA A 23 18.54 -11.99 -54.16
N GLN A 24 19.10 -11.67 -53.00
CA GLN A 24 18.37 -11.00 -51.94
C GLN A 24 18.10 -9.55 -52.39
N GLY A 25 16.92 -9.33 -52.95
CA GLY A 25 16.52 -8.03 -53.47
C GLY A 25 16.64 -6.93 -52.43
N ALA A 26 17.07 -5.74 -52.86
CA ALA A 26 17.15 -4.58 -52.00
C ALA A 26 15.77 -4.29 -51.37
N LEU A 27 15.77 -3.93 -50.09
CA LEU A 27 14.55 -3.50 -49.40
C LEU A 27 13.95 -2.27 -50.11
N PRO A 28 12.61 -2.18 -50.23
CA PRO A 28 11.99 -0.96 -50.74
C PRO A 28 12.27 0.22 -49.82
N THR A 29 12.14 1.44 -50.36
CA THR A 29 12.15 2.65 -49.52
C THR A 29 10.93 2.71 -48.61
N ILE A 30 11.04 3.42 -47.50
CA ILE A 30 9.93 3.60 -46.55
C ILE A 30 8.77 4.31 -47.25
N GLU A 31 9.08 5.31 -48.07
CA GLU A 31 8.16 6.14 -48.82
C GLU A 31 7.41 5.33 -49.89
N GLN A 32 8.07 4.37 -50.57
CA GLN A 32 7.40 3.40 -51.44
C GLN A 32 6.52 2.42 -50.65
N LYS A 33 7.02 1.91 -49.51
CA LYS A 33 6.33 0.88 -48.72
C LYS A 33 5.12 1.42 -47.96
N THR A 34 5.11 2.71 -47.62
CA THR A 34 4.04 3.39 -46.87
C THR A 34 3.12 4.25 -47.73
N ALA A 35 3.25 4.18 -49.06
CA ALA A 35 2.42 4.91 -50.00
C ALA A 35 0.92 4.61 -49.79
N GLY A 36 0.17 5.61 -49.32
CA GLY A 36 -1.25 5.50 -48.99
C GLY A 36 -1.57 5.11 -47.54
N PHE A 37 -0.58 4.85 -46.69
CA PHE A 37 -0.79 4.65 -45.25
C PHE A 37 -1.02 6.00 -44.53
N GLN A 38 -1.77 5.99 -43.44
CA GLN A 38 -1.91 7.17 -42.59
C GLN A 38 -0.67 7.31 -41.70
N LYS A 39 0.18 8.30 -41.96
CA LYS A 39 1.29 8.66 -41.06
C LYS A 39 0.78 9.36 -39.80
N LEU A 40 1.31 8.98 -38.64
CA LEU A 40 1.26 9.76 -37.39
C LEU A 40 2.71 10.16 -37.06
N ASP A 41 2.99 11.46 -37.06
CA ASP A 41 4.35 11.99 -36.95
C ASP A 41 4.72 12.37 -35.51
N GLY A 42 5.92 12.01 -35.07
CA GLY A 42 6.39 12.20 -33.70
C GLY A 42 7.71 11.45 -33.44
N PHE A 43 8.08 11.28 -32.16
CA PHE A 43 9.40 10.80 -31.76
C PHE A 43 9.83 9.49 -32.45
N LEU A 44 8.94 8.49 -32.49
CA LEU A 44 9.01 7.38 -33.44
C LEU A 44 7.79 7.47 -34.36
N PRO A 45 7.93 7.75 -35.67
CA PRO A 45 6.78 7.85 -36.56
C PRO A 45 6.06 6.51 -36.73
N LEU A 46 4.73 6.57 -36.83
CA LEU A 46 3.87 5.41 -37.07
C LEU A 46 3.19 5.53 -38.43
N TYR A 47 2.93 4.41 -39.09
CA TYR A 47 2.12 4.36 -40.31
C TYR A 47 1.03 3.31 -40.15
N TRP A 48 -0.23 3.74 -40.24
CA TRP A 48 -1.39 2.88 -40.16
C TRP A 48 -1.82 2.41 -41.56
N ASP A 49 -1.78 1.10 -41.75
CA ASP A 49 -2.25 0.38 -42.94
C ASP A 49 -3.65 -0.17 -42.66
N GLU A 50 -4.67 0.63 -42.98
CA GLU A 50 -6.09 0.29 -42.76
C GLU A 50 -6.52 -0.97 -43.54
N GLY A 51 -5.89 -1.23 -44.70
CA GLY A 51 -6.22 -2.37 -45.56
C GLY A 51 -5.70 -3.70 -45.02
N ALA A 52 -4.51 -3.72 -44.42
CA ALA A 52 -3.95 -4.91 -43.77
C ALA A 52 -4.25 -5.00 -42.25
N GLY A 53 -4.78 -3.93 -41.64
CA GLY A 53 -5.00 -3.83 -40.20
C GLY A 53 -3.70 -3.70 -39.39
N LYS A 54 -2.64 -3.15 -39.99
CA LYS A 54 -1.26 -3.18 -39.43
C LYS A 54 -0.78 -1.80 -39.00
N LEU A 55 -0.06 -1.76 -37.87
CA LEU A 55 0.67 -0.56 -37.43
C LEU A 55 2.17 -0.77 -37.65
N TRP A 56 2.71 -0.03 -38.61
CA TRP A 56 4.13 0.00 -38.92
C TRP A 56 4.83 1.07 -38.07
N LEU A 57 6.02 0.76 -37.57
CA LEU A 57 6.88 1.65 -36.79
C LEU A 57 8.11 2.02 -37.63
N GLU A 58 8.37 3.31 -37.79
CA GLU A 58 9.64 3.81 -38.32
C GLU A 58 10.60 4.07 -37.16
N VAL A 59 11.79 3.49 -37.26
CA VAL A 59 12.89 3.69 -36.31
C VAL A 59 13.98 4.49 -37.02
N PRO A 60 14.06 5.82 -36.78
CA PRO A 60 15.14 6.64 -37.31
C PRO A 60 16.45 6.50 -36.52
N LEU A 61 16.38 6.10 -35.24
CA LEU A 61 17.50 6.11 -34.28
C LEU A 61 17.98 4.68 -33.97
N VAL A 62 18.60 4.01 -34.95
CA VAL A 62 19.13 2.64 -34.78
C VAL A 62 20.40 2.69 -33.91
N GLY A 63 20.43 1.89 -32.85
CA GLY A 63 21.51 1.84 -31.85
C GLY A 63 21.40 2.89 -30.72
N GLU A 64 20.49 3.86 -30.82
CA GLU A 64 20.25 4.84 -29.75
C GLU A 64 19.26 4.32 -28.69
N GLU A 65 19.42 4.83 -27.47
CA GLU A 65 18.58 4.49 -26.33
C GLU A 65 17.34 5.38 -26.22
N LEU A 66 16.24 4.80 -25.74
CA LEU A 66 15.00 5.47 -25.39
C LEU A 66 14.36 4.80 -24.16
N ILE A 67 13.41 5.49 -23.53
CA ILE A 67 12.62 4.92 -22.42
C ILE A 67 11.35 4.28 -22.98
N TYR A 68 11.07 3.05 -22.58
CA TYR A 68 9.89 2.28 -22.95
C TYR A 68 9.09 1.93 -21.68
N VAL A 69 7.80 2.27 -21.69
CA VAL A 69 6.89 2.07 -20.55
C VAL A 69 5.61 1.37 -21.03
N PRO A 70 5.45 0.05 -20.82
CA PRO A 70 4.16 -0.61 -20.91
C PRO A 70 3.30 -0.23 -19.68
N SER A 71 1.98 -0.12 -19.86
CA SER A 71 1.01 0.14 -18.78
C SER A 71 -0.40 -0.35 -19.14
N LEU A 72 -1.35 -0.26 -18.20
CA LEU A 72 -2.76 -0.61 -18.43
C LEU A 72 -3.64 0.64 -18.66
N ALA A 73 -4.17 0.83 -19.86
CA ALA A 73 -5.15 1.90 -20.13
C ALA A 73 -6.53 1.62 -19.49
N THR A 74 -6.87 0.35 -19.24
CA THR A 74 -8.02 -0.06 -18.44
C THR A 74 -7.64 -1.20 -17.49
N GLY A 75 -8.26 -1.26 -16.31
CA GLY A 75 -8.11 -2.37 -15.36
C GLY A 75 -9.36 -3.23 -15.26
N VAL A 76 -9.26 -4.38 -14.56
CA VAL A 76 -10.37 -5.32 -14.34
C VAL A 76 -11.40 -4.82 -13.32
N GLY A 77 -11.11 -3.76 -12.56
CA GLY A 77 -12.02 -3.20 -11.54
C GLY A 77 -11.96 -3.88 -10.17
N SER A 78 -11.02 -4.81 -9.95
CA SER A 78 -10.77 -5.50 -8.68
C SER A 78 -9.34 -5.25 -8.18
N ASN A 79 -9.21 -4.56 -7.03
CA ASN A 79 -7.93 -4.32 -6.37
C ASN A 79 -7.25 -5.64 -5.96
N ASP A 80 -8.05 -6.63 -5.58
CA ASP A 80 -7.61 -7.93 -5.05
C ASP A 80 -6.86 -8.76 -6.12
N ILE A 81 -7.08 -8.43 -7.40
CA ILE A 81 -6.34 -8.95 -8.57
C ILE A 81 -5.14 -8.03 -8.92
N GLY A 82 -5.19 -6.74 -8.57
CA GLY A 82 -4.12 -5.78 -8.82
C GLY A 82 -3.95 -5.33 -10.28
N LEU A 83 -4.85 -5.74 -11.19
CA LEU A 83 -4.87 -5.31 -12.59
C LEU A 83 -5.65 -4.01 -12.73
N ASP A 84 -5.04 -2.94 -12.24
CA ASP A 84 -5.69 -1.65 -12.03
C ASP A 84 -5.56 -0.70 -13.23
N ARG A 85 -6.55 0.20 -13.43
CA ARG A 85 -6.45 1.20 -14.51
C ARG A 85 -5.31 2.17 -14.22
N SER A 86 -4.52 2.47 -15.26
CA SER A 86 -3.33 3.32 -15.20
C SER A 86 -2.24 2.78 -14.28
N ARG A 87 -2.25 1.48 -13.97
CA ARG A 87 -1.10 0.79 -13.36
C ARG A 87 0.08 0.84 -14.36
N PRO A 88 1.25 1.38 -13.98
CA PRO A 88 2.46 1.25 -14.77
C PRO A 88 2.99 -0.18 -14.74
N GLY A 89 3.58 -0.61 -15.85
CA GLY A 89 4.50 -1.75 -15.89
C GLY A 89 5.90 -1.33 -15.42
N ALA A 90 6.92 -2.10 -15.80
CA ALA A 90 8.30 -1.72 -15.53
C ALA A 90 8.80 -0.68 -16.55
N GLU A 91 9.30 0.45 -16.07
CA GLU A 91 10.07 1.42 -16.86
C GLU A 91 11.39 0.77 -17.30
N LYS A 92 11.71 0.90 -18.60
CA LYS A 92 12.87 0.26 -19.21
C LYS A 92 13.61 1.26 -20.08
N VAL A 93 14.95 1.26 -20.03
CA VAL A 93 15.75 1.79 -21.14
C VAL A 93 15.93 0.68 -22.16
N VAL A 94 15.70 0.99 -23.43
CA VAL A 94 15.80 0.05 -24.56
C VAL A 94 16.46 0.74 -25.76
N ARG A 95 17.03 -0.04 -26.67
CA ARG A 95 17.54 0.42 -27.97
C ARG A 95 17.18 -0.54 -29.09
N PHE A 96 17.26 -0.07 -30.34
CA PHE A 96 16.96 -0.87 -31.53
C PHE A 96 18.25 -1.26 -32.27
N ASP A 97 18.70 -2.51 -32.10
CA ASP A 97 19.95 -3.02 -32.68
C ASP A 97 19.67 -3.80 -33.98
N ARG A 98 20.26 -3.39 -35.11
CA ARG A 98 20.06 -4.07 -36.40
C ARG A 98 21.03 -5.24 -36.57
N VAL A 99 20.48 -6.44 -36.77
CA VAL A 99 21.23 -7.67 -37.01
C VAL A 99 20.74 -8.32 -38.31
N GLY A 100 21.43 -8.01 -39.41
CA GLY A 100 21.09 -8.47 -40.76
C GLY A 100 19.69 -8.00 -41.20
N PRO A 101 18.75 -8.94 -41.53
CA PRO A 101 17.38 -8.62 -41.90
C PRO A 101 16.45 -8.32 -40.71
N LYS A 102 16.97 -8.34 -39.47
CA LYS A 102 16.19 -8.09 -38.25
C LYS A 102 16.59 -6.81 -37.54
N LEU A 103 15.62 -6.22 -36.85
CA LEU A 103 15.82 -5.19 -35.83
C LEU A 103 15.43 -5.77 -34.47
N LEU A 104 16.35 -5.75 -33.50
CA LEU A 104 16.14 -6.30 -32.17
C LEU A 104 15.82 -5.17 -31.19
N LEU A 105 14.76 -5.34 -30.39
CA LEU A 105 14.50 -4.45 -29.25
C LEU A 105 15.28 -4.97 -28.05
N VAL A 106 16.40 -4.34 -27.74
CA VAL A 106 17.34 -4.74 -26.69
C VAL A 106 17.10 -3.89 -25.45
N GLN A 107 17.01 -4.51 -24.27
CA GLN A 107 17.02 -3.88 -22.96
C GLN A 107 18.40 -4.10 -22.31
N PRO A 108 19.27 -3.06 -22.24
CA PRO A 108 20.53 -3.13 -21.49
C PRO A 108 20.32 -3.31 -19.98
N ASN A 109 21.27 -3.93 -19.30
CA ASN A 109 21.14 -4.26 -17.88
C ASN A 109 21.67 -3.14 -16.95
N TYR A 110 20.91 -2.06 -16.81
CA TYR A 110 21.28 -0.90 -16.00
C TYR A 110 21.31 -1.13 -14.47
N GLN A 111 21.16 -2.36 -13.96
CA GLN A 111 21.42 -2.69 -12.56
C GLN A 111 22.92 -2.88 -12.26
N TYR A 112 23.74 -3.16 -13.28
CA TYR A 112 25.18 -3.41 -13.15
C TYR A 112 25.93 -2.57 -14.18
N ARG A 113 26.88 -1.74 -13.74
CA ARG A 113 27.56 -0.72 -14.57
C ARG A 113 29.04 -0.61 -14.19
N ALA A 114 29.81 0.12 -14.99
CA ALA A 114 31.09 0.70 -14.59
C ALA A 114 31.09 2.18 -15.04
N VAL A 115 31.09 3.13 -14.10
CA VAL A 115 31.17 4.57 -14.41
C VAL A 115 32.64 4.98 -14.57
N SER A 116 33.26 4.42 -15.60
CA SER A 116 34.68 4.60 -15.93
C SER A 116 34.90 5.24 -17.30
N ARG A 117 36.06 5.87 -17.48
CA ARG A 117 36.54 6.32 -18.80
C ARG A 117 37.10 5.16 -19.63
N ASP A 118 37.58 4.09 -19.00
CA ASP A 118 38.10 2.91 -19.72
C ASP A 118 36.97 2.16 -20.45
N ALA A 119 37.16 1.89 -21.74
CA ALA A 119 36.22 1.15 -22.57
C ALA A 119 36.29 -0.37 -22.36
N ALA A 120 37.44 -0.91 -21.92
CA ALA A 120 37.58 -2.31 -21.58
C ALA A 120 36.86 -2.64 -20.26
N GLU A 121 36.98 -1.77 -19.26
CA GLU A 121 36.29 -1.91 -17.97
C GLU A 121 34.76 -1.86 -18.13
N ARG A 122 34.23 -0.90 -18.90
CA ARG A 122 32.79 -0.84 -19.24
C ARG A 122 32.33 -2.10 -19.97
N ARG A 123 33.10 -2.58 -20.95
CA ARG A 123 32.80 -3.79 -21.73
C ARG A 123 32.80 -5.04 -20.86
N ALA A 124 33.76 -5.18 -19.94
CA ALA A 124 33.83 -6.34 -19.05
C ALA A 124 32.55 -6.49 -18.19
N VAL A 125 31.92 -5.38 -17.79
CA VAL A 125 30.62 -5.41 -17.12
C VAL A 125 29.49 -5.75 -18.10
N GLU A 126 29.46 -5.15 -19.29
CA GLU A 126 28.45 -5.44 -20.33
C GLU A 126 28.45 -6.92 -20.76
N GLU A 127 29.63 -7.54 -20.85
CA GLU A 127 29.82 -8.95 -21.18
C GLU A 127 29.57 -9.89 -19.98
N SER A 128 29.66 -9.39 -18.74
CA SER A 128 29.39 -10.15 -17.51
C SER A 128 27.91 -10.23 -17.12
N PHE A 129 27.09 -9.24 -17.50
CA PHE A 129 25.69 -9.13 -17.08
C PHE A 129 24.72 -9.15 -18.26
N ALA A 130 23.95 -10.24 -18.37
CA ALA A 130 23.06 -10.49 -19.49
C ALA A 130 22.06 -9.34 -19.76
N GLN A 131 22.03 -8.91 -21.02
CA GLN A 131 21.01 -8.05 -21.61
C GLN A 131 19.76 -8.87 -21.96
N SER A 132 18.62 -8.22 -22.22
CA SER A 132 17.38 -8.91 -22.63
C SER A 132 16.91 -8.45 -24.01
N ILE A 133 16.78 -9.38 -24.96
CA ILE A 133 16.10 -9.11 -26.24
C ILE A 133 14.59 -9.26 -26.00
N LEU A 134 13.85 -8.16 -26.06
CA LEU A 134 12.41 -8.11 -25.82
C LEU A 134 11.59 -8.51 -27.05
N TRP A 135 12.10 -8.21 -28.25
CA TRP A 135 11.49 -8.61 -29.53
C TRP A 135 12.52 -8.61 -30.67
N GLY A 136 12.19 -9.26 -31.79
CA GLY A 136 12.99 -9.26 -33.01
C GLY A 136 12.12 -9.08 -34.25
N PHE A 137 12.05 -7.86 -34.76
CA PHE A 137 11.25 -7.48 -35.92
C PHE A 137 11.95 -7.82 -37.24
N PRO A 138 11.25 -8.33 -38.27
CA PRO A 138 11.73 -8.29 -39.65
C PRO A 138 11.75 -6.84 -40.18
N VAL A 139 12.82 -6.43 -40.85
CA VAL A 139 12.87 -5.12 -41.52
C VAL A 139 12.11 -5.21 -42.86
N ALA A 140 11.13 -4.33 -43.05
CA ALA A 140 10.24 -4.36 -44.22
C ALA A 140 10.56 -3.30 -45.29
N ALA A 141 11.18 -2.19 -44.89
CA ALA A 141 11.68 -1.13 -45.76
C ALA A 141 12.81 -0.34 -45.06
N ALA A 142 13.62 0.39 -45.82
CA ALA A 142 14.68 1.25 -45.26
C ALA A 142 14.99 2.46 -46.14
N THR A 143 15.28 3.62 -45.55
CA THR A 143 15.64 4.84 -46.29
C THR A 143 16.56 5.72 -45.45
N GLY A 144 17.74 6.06 -45.99
CA GLY A 144 18.67 6.98 -45.33
C GLY A 144 19.05 6.55 -43.90
N GLY A 145 19.34 5.27 -43.68
CA GLY A 145 19.63 4.70 -42.36
C GLY A 145 18.40 4.31 -41.53
N ARG A 146 17.29 5.02 -41.70
CA ARG A 146 16.00 4.75 -41.04
C ARG A 146 15.41 3.43 -41.52
N VAL A 147 14.71 2.70 -40.64
CA VAL A 147 14.10 1.39 -40.96
C VAL A 147 12.62 1.34 -40.58
N LEU A 148 11.82 0.64 -41.38
CA LEU A 148 10.40 0.38 -41.11
C LEU A 148 10.20 -1.08 -40.71
N VAL A 149 9.46 -1.30 -39.63
CA VAL A 149 9.10 -2.63 -39.10
C VAL A 149 7.61 -2.75 -38.86
N ASP A 150 7.06 -3.97 -38.96
CA ASP A 150 5.70 -4.26 -38.53
C ASP A 150 5.69 -4.44 -37.00
N ALA A 151 5.03 -3.53 -36.28
CA ALA A 151 4.97 -3.57 -34.82
C ALA A 151 3.77 -4.37 -34.29
N THR A 152 2.87 -4.82 -35.16
CA THR A 152 1.52 -5.30 -34.78
C THR A 152 1.57 -6.47 -33.78
N ASP A 153 2.36 -7.51 -34.05
CA ASP A 153 2.44 -8.70 -33.18
C ASP A 153 3.11 -8.41 -31.82
N PHE A 154 4.08 -7.49 -31.79
CA PHE A 154 4.70 -7.03 -30.54
C PHE A 154 3.68 -6.28 -29.67
N LEU A 155 2.93 -5.36 -30.29
CA LEU A 155 1.92 -4.55 -29.61
C LEU A 155 0.75 -5.43 -29.11
N LEU A 156 0.40 -6.50 -29.82
CA LEU A 156 -0.67 -7.44 -29.44
C LEU A 156 -0.23 -8.53 -28.43
N SER A 157 0.90 -8.36 -27.73
CA SER A 157 1.44 -9.32 -26.75
C SER A 157 1.29 -8.87 -25.27
N ASP A 158 1.34 -9.80 -24.31
CA ASP A 158 1.15 -9.53 -22.86
C ASP A 158 2.39 -8.91 -22.18
N GLN A 159 2.69 -7.65 -22.51
CA GLN A 159 3.86 -6.92 -22.01
C GLN A 159 3.70 -6.40 -20.56
N ASN A 160 2.52 -6.54 -19.95
CA ASN A 160 2.26 -6.22 -18.53
C ASN A 160 2.19 -7.46 -17.62
N GLY A 161 2.22 -8.69 -18.16
CA GLY A 161 2.09 -9.91 -17.37
C GLY A 161 0.69 -10.10 -16.76
N ILE A 162 -0.35 -9.74 -17.51
CA ILE A 162 -1.77 -9.91 -17.15
C ILE A 162 -2.07 -11.38 -16.84
N THR A 163 -1.64 -12.29 -17.73
CA THR A 163 -1.81 -13.74 -17.58
C THR A 163 -1.14 -14.28 -16.31
N ALA A 164 0.12 -13.89 -16.07
CA ALA A 164 0.86 -14.26 -14.86
C ALA A 164 0.22 -13.69 -13.58
N THR A 165 -0.34 -12.48 -13.65
CA THR A 165 -1.05 -11.85 -12.53
C THR A 165 -2.34 -12.59 -12.20
N LEU A 166 -3.18 -12.94 -13.20
CA LEU A 166 -4.41 -13.71 -12.99
C LEU A 166 -4.14 -15.10 -12.39
N LYS A 167 -3.10 -15.79 -12.90
CA LYS A 167 -2.64 -17.09 -12.36
C LYS A 167 -2.14 -16.95 -10.92
N GLY A 168 -1.31 -15.95 -10.64
CA GLY A 168 -0.76 -15.67 -9.32
C GLY A 168 -1.82 -15.28 -8.28
N ALA A 169 -2.87 -14.58 -8.71
CA ALA A 169 -4.06 -14.25 -7.92
C ALA A 169 -5.08 -15.40 -7.83
N ARG A 170 -4.78 -16.59 -8.38
CA ARG A 170 -5.65 -17.78 -8.43
C ARG A 170 -7.00 -17.55 -9.11
N GLN A 171 -7.07 -16.61 -10.06
CA GLN A 171 -8.30 -16.30 -10.79
C GLN A 171 -8.56 -17.23 -11.97
N GLY A 172 -7.54 -17.93 -12.45
CA GLY A 172 -7.61 -18.93 -13.52
C GLY A 172 -6.34 -18.94 -14.36
N ASP A 173 -6.30 -19.84 -15.34
CA ASP A 173 -5.25 -19.86 -16.37
C ASP A 173 -5.80 -19.29 -17.68
N TYR A 174 -5.09 -18.29 -18.24
CA TYR A 174 -5.53 -17.46 -19.35
C TYR A 174 -4.44 -17.30 -20.42
N ARG A 175 -4.86 -17.09 -21.67
CA ARG A 175 -4.02 -16.80 -22.83
C ARG A 175 -4.67 -15.74 -23.73
N ILE A 176 -3.88 -15.00 -24.51
CA ILE A 176 -4.42 -14.07 -25.51
C ILE A 176 -5.22 -14.83 -26.58
N ASP A 177 -6.36 -14.27 -26.96
CA ASP A 177 -7.12 -14.61 -28.16
C ASP A 177 -6.89 -13.52 -29.22
N ALA A 178 -6.05 -13.83 -30.21
CA ALA A 178 -5.70 -12.90 -31.29
C ALA A 178 -6.93 -12.52 -32.14
N SER A 179 -7.94 -13.39 -32.27
CA SER A 179 -9.16 -13.08 -33.03
C SER A 179 -10.05 -12.02 -32.37
N ARG A 180 -9.82 -11.76 -31.07
CA ARG A 180 -10.53 -10.76 -30.26
C ARG A 180 -9.61 -9.67 -29.71
N SER A 181 -8.45 -9.46 -30.35
CA SER A 181 -7.46 -8.46 -29.96
C SER A 181 -7.10 -7.57 -31.16
N ALA A 182 -6.97 -6.25 -30.95
CA ALA A 182 -6.82 -5.27 -32.02
C ALA A 182 -6.14 -3.97 -31.54
N LEU A 183 -5.58 -3.20 -32.47
CA LEU A 183 -5.03 -1.87 -32.23
C LEU A 183 -6.15 -0.86 -31.90
N TYR A 184 -5.90 0.07 -30.97
CA TYR A 184 -6.89 1.05 -30.51
C TYR A 184 -6.50 2.49 -30.90
N LEU A 185 -6.61 2.78 -32.20
CA LEU A 185 -6.22 4.04 -32.83
C LEU A 185 -6.71 5.33 -32.14
N PRO A 186 -7.92 5.44 -31.55
CA PRO A 186 -8.38 6.68 -30.90
C PRO A 186 -7.47 7.21 -29.78
N ARG A 187 -6.58 6.37 -29.24
CA ARG A 187 -5.55 6.76 -28.25
C ARG A 187 -4.12 6.33 -28.65
N THR A 188 -3.93 5.95 -29.91
CA THR A 188 -2.59 5.88 -30.52
C THR A 188 -2.25 7.28 -31.04
N LYS A 189 -1.18 7.88 -30.53
CA LYS A 189 -0.81 9.29 -30.76
C LYS A 189 0.70 9.45 -30.88
N ALA A 190 1.14 10.45 -31.63
CA ALA A 190 2.55 10.75 -31.81
C ALA A 190 2.79 12.21 -31.40
N PHE A 191 3.83 12.43 -30.59
CA PHE A 191 4.22 13.73 -30.04
C PHE A 191 5.72 13.98 -30.25
N PRO A 192 6.23 15.23 -30.14
CA PRO A 192 7.64 15.53 -30.42
C PRO A 192 8.66 14.86 -29.49
N ARG A 193 8.23 14.34 -28.34
CA ARG A 193 9.09 13.75 -27.30
C ARG A 193 8.67 12.33 -26.89
N ASN A 194 7.54 11.84 -27.39
CA ASN A 194 7.04 10.50 -27.11
C ASN A 194 6.07 10.00 -28.20
N THR A 195 6.05 8.69 -28.44
CA THR A 195 5.07 8.00 -29.28
C THR A 195 4.26 7.04 -28.41
N GLU A 196 2.95 7.12 -28.54
CA GLU A 196 1.96 6.44 -27.70
C GLU A 196 1.10 5.49 -28.51
N VAL A 197 0.89 4.27 -28.01
CA VAL A 197 0.00 3.28 -28.62
C VAL A 197 -0.95 2.73 -27.57
N GLU A 198 -2.22 2.55 -27.90
CA GLU A 198 -3.15 1.68 -27.15
C GLU A 198 -3.53 0.47 -28.00
N VAL A 199 -3.69 -0.68 -27.35
CA VAL A 199 -4.24 -1.92 -27.93
C VAL A 199 -5.36 -2.44 -27.04
N THR A 200 -6.29 -3.18 -27.64
CA THR A 200 -7.29 -3.99 -26.94
C THR A 200 -6.86 -5.45 -27.00
N LEU A 201 -6.65 -6.08 -25.84
CA LEU A 201 -6.27 -7.48 -25.71
C LEU A 201 -7.40 -8.25 -25.02
N THR A 202 -7.82 -9.37 -25.61
CA THR A 202 -8.77 -10.29 -24.99
C THR A 202 -8.05 -11.56 -24.54
N PHE A 203 -8.23 -11.92 -23.28
CA PHE A 203 -7.64 -13.08 -22.63
C PHE A 203 -8.73 -14.14 -22.40
N THR A 204 -8.57 -15.31 -23.00
CA THR A 204 -9.48 -16.45 -22.83
C THR A 204 -8.89 -17.49 -21.89
N GLY A 205 -9.72 -18.09 -21.04
CA GLY A 205 -9.23 -18.98 -19.98
C GLY A 205 -10.34 -19.64 -19.16
N GLY A 206 -9.93 -20.45 -18.19
CA GLY A 206 -10.82 -21.13 -17.25
C GLY A 206 -10.93 -20.36 -15.93
N PRO A 207 -12.03 -19.66 -15.63
CA PRO A 207 -12.16 -18.85 -14.42
C PRO A 207 -12.26 -19.71 -13.15
N ALA A 208 -11.26 -19.61 -12.28
CA ALA A 208 -11.17 -20.34 -11.01
C ALA A 208 -11.52 -19.48 -9.78
N GLY A 209 -11.39 -18.15 -9.86
CA GLY A 209 -11.62 -17.23 -8.74
C GLY A 209 -12.94 -16.46 -8.82
N GLY A 210 -13.48 -16.08 -7.65
CA GLY A 210 -14.68 -15.25 -7.53
C GLY A 210 -14.45 -13.80 -7.95
N TRP A 211 -13.38 -13.16 -7.47
CA TRP A 211 -13.11 -11.73 -7.68
C TRP A 211 -13.09 -11.26 -9.13
N LEU A 212 -12.76 -12.17 -10.07
CA LEU A 212 -12.82 -11.89 -11.51
C LEU A 212 -14.27 -11.99 -12.02
N ARG A 213 -14.99 -13.06 -11.66
CA ARG A 213 -16.41 -13.26 -11.99
C ARG A 213 -17.29 -12.12 -11.49
N ASP A 214 -16.96 -11.57 -10.33
CA ASP A 214 -17.69 -10.44 -9.71
C ASP A 214 -17.57 -9.11 -10.50
N VAL A 215 -16.57 -8.98 -11.40
CA VAL A 215 -16.25 -7.73 -12.11
C VAL A 215 -16.25 -7.85 -13.64
N THR A 216 -16.24 -9.06 -14.20
CA THR A 216 -16.25 -9.30 -15.66
C THR A 216 -17.59 -9.90 -16.13
N PRO A 217 -18.27 -9.33 -17.14
CA PRO A 217 -19.53 -9.88 -17.68
C PRO A 217 -19.42 -11.30 -18.27
N THR A 218 -18.21 -11.78 -18.58
CA THR A 218 -17.92 -13.14 -19.05
C THR A 218 -16.52 -13.50 -18.58
N ALA A 219 -16.39 -14.29 -17.52
CA ALA A 219 -15.11 -14.54 -16.87
C ALA A 219 -14.17 -15.43 -17.72
N GLU A 220 -14.72 -16.14 -18.69
CA GLU A 220 -14.03 -16.97 -19.68
C GLU A 220 -13.30 -16.12 -20.74
N ALA A 221 -13.62 -14.83 -20.86
CA ALA A 221 -13.08 -13.91 -21.87
C ALA A 221 -12.92 -12.48 -21.31
N VAL A 222 -11.75 -12.19 -20.74
CA VAL A 222 -11.42 -10.90 -20.11
C VAL A 222 -10.77 -9.96 -21.12
N THR A 223 -11.40 -8.83 -21.45
CA THR A 223 -10.84 -7.82 -22.35
C THR A 223 -10.29 -6.61 -21.58
N LEU A 224 -9.06 -6.21 -21.88
CA LEU A 224 -8.39 -5.04 -21.30
C LEU A 224 -7.70 -4.23 -22.40
N ARG A 225 -7.52 -2.92 -22.19
CA ARG A 225 -6.60 -2.12 -23.00
C ARG A 225 -5.24 -1.98 -22.34
N GLN A 226 -4.22 -2.35 -23.10
CA GLN A 226 -2.80 -2.14 -22.78
C GLN A 226 -2.30 -0.92 -23.54
N HIS A 227 -1.32 -0.25 -22.97
CA HIS A 227 -0.77 1.01 -23.42
C HIS A 227 0.76 0.96 -23.45
N PHE A 228 1.35 1.60 -24.45
CA PHE A 228 2.79 1.63 -24.69
C PHE A 228 3.24 3.07 -24.93
N SER A 229 4.19 3.51 -24.13
CA SER A 229 4.88 4.79 -24.31
C SER A 229 6.33 4.54 -24.71
N PHE A 230 6.76 5.17 -25.81
CA PHE A 230 8.16 5.25 -26.26
C PHE A 230 8.61 6.70 -26.14
N ILE A 231 9.58 6.97 -25.25
CA ILE A 231 9.89 8.31 -24.76
C ILE A 231 11.36 8.64 -25.05
N ALA A 232 11.60 9.84 -25.58
CA ALA A 232 12.94 10.36 -25.79
C ALA A 232 13.69 10.57 -24.46
N LEU A 233 14.96 10.18 -24.40
CA LEU A 233 15.82 10.42 -23.24
C LEU A 233 15.93 11.91 -22.88
N PRO A 234 16.16 12.26 -21.61
CA PRO A 234 16.39 13.64 -21.21
C PRO A 234 17.59 14.27 -21.92
N GLU A 235 17.61 15.61 -21.93
CA GLU A 235 18.78 16.40 -22.33
C GLU A 235 19.98 16.07 -21.43
N PRO A 236 21.24 16.20 -21.89
CA PRO A 236 22.41 16.01 -21.03
C PRO A 236 22.47 17.04 -19.89
N GLY A 237 23.42 16.85 -18.96
CA GLY A 237 23.75 17.83 -17.92
C GLY A 237 22.99 17.69 -16.60
N TYR A 238 21.97 16.83 -16.50
CA TYR A 238 21.34 16.52 -15.21
C TYR A 238 22.36 15.94 -14.23
N GLN A 239 22.32 16.44 -12.99
CA GLN A 239 23.15 15.94 -11.89
C GLN A 239 22.28 15.08 -10.96
N PRO A 240 22.54 13.75 -10.87
CA PRO A 240 21.96 12.89 -9.85
C PRO A 240 22.25 13.43 -8.44
N ARG A 241 21.30 13.26 -7.53
CA ARG A 241 21.38 13.71 -6.13
C ARG A 241 21.46 12.47 -5.23
N LEU A 242 22.50 12.37 -4.40
CA LEU A 242 22.75 11.16 -3.59
C LEU A 242 21.58 10.82 -2.65
N GLN A 243 21.27 9.53 -2.52
CA GLN A 243 20.33 9.02 -1.52
C GLN A 243 21.10 8.59 -0.24
N ILE A 244 20.64 9.04 0.91
CA ILE A 244 21.16 8.70 2.25
C ILE A 244 19.97 8.17 3.07
N PRO A 245 20.14 7.16 3.96
CA PRO A 245 19.07 6.73 4.86
C PRO A 245 18.47 7.93 5.62
N GLY A 246 17.14 8.08 5.55
CA GLY A 246 16.44 9.27 6.04
C GLY A 246 16.17 10.36 5.01
N SER A 247 16.54 10.22 3.73
CA SER A 247 16.33 11.29 2.72
C SER A 247 14.88 11.54 2.32
N GLY A 248 13.99 10.56 2.44
CA GLY A 248 12.56 10.71 2.11
C GLY A 248 12.18 10.53 0.64
N TYR A 249 13.04 9.94 -0.20
CA TYR A 249 12.82 9.81 -1.66
C TYR A 249 12.92 8.38 -2.20
N PHE A 250 12.12 8.08 -3.23
CA PHE A 250 12.37 6.98 -4.19
C PHE A 250 13.62 7.27 -5.04
N GLY A 251 14.07 6.31 -5.86
CA GLY A 251 15.11 6.55 -6.86
C GLY A 251 15.89 5.28 -7.27
N PRO A 252 16.81 5.39 -8.24
CA PRO A 252 17.55 4.25 -8.78
C PRO A 252 18.67 3.74 -7.85
N GLU A 253 18.85 2.43 -7.85
CA GLU A 253 19.94 1.68 -7.21
C GLU A 253 20.67 0.87 -8.29
N TYR A 254 22.02 0.89 -8.30
CA TYR A 254 22.82 0.04 -9.20
C TYR A 254 24.19 -0.31 -8.60
N ALA A 255 24.77 -1.43 -9.02
CA ALA A 255 26.14 -1.83 -8.70
C ALA A 255 27.12 -1.23 -9.71
N ASP A 256 28.16 -0.55 -9.24
CA ASP A 256 29.13 0.18 -10.05
C ASP A 256 30.54 -0.41 -9.88
N TYR A 257 30.94 -1.29 -10.81
CA TYR A 257 32.20 -2.04 -10.74
C TYR A 257 33.45 -1.19 -10.96
N ALA A 258 33.32 0.07 -11.38
CA ALA A 258 34.40 1.06 -11.36
C ALA A 258 34.65 1.65 -9.95
N THR A 259 33.81 1.30 -8.96
CA THR A 259 33.97 1.74 -7.57
C THR A 259 35.22 1.09 -6.96
N PRO A 260 36.16 1.86 -6.35
CA PRO A 260 37.31 1.30 -5.66
C PRO A 260 36.90 0.31 -4.56
N VAL A 261 37.63 -0.81 -4.42
CA VAL A 261 37.28 -1.96 -3.55
C VAL A 261 36.98 -1.58 -2.08
N GLY A 262 37.55 -0.48 -1.57
CA GLY A 262 37.28 0.04 -0.23
C GLY A 262 36.00 0.89 -0.08
N GLN A 263 35.21 1.07 -1.13
CA GLN A 263 34.00 1.89 -1.16
C GLN A 263 32.74 1.05 -1.47
N PRO A 264 31.52 1.53 -1.15
CA PRO A 264 30.30 0.76 -1.37
C PRO A 264 30.00 0.57 -2.86
N LEU A 265 30.05 -0.68 -3.35
CA LEU A 265 29.72 -1.07 -4.73
C LEU A 265 28.35 -0.56 -5.21
N VAL A 266 27.37 -0.47 -4.31
CA VAL A 266 25.98 -0.15 -4.66
C VAL A 266 25.69 1.33 -4.48
N GLN A 267 25.61 2.05 -5.60
CA GLN A 267 25.27 3.46 -5.68
C GLN A 267 23.75 3.68 -5.62
N ARG A 268 23.33 4.81 -5.04
CA ARG A 268 21.92 5.18 -4.87
C ARG A 268 21.70 6.68 -5.05
N PHE A 269 20.71 7.03 -5.85
CA PHE A 269 20.32 8.40 -6.13
C PHE A 269 18.81 8.58 -5.91
N ILE A 270 18.36 9.81 -5.73
CA ILE A 270 16.93 10.11 -5.60
C ILE A 270 16.28 10.37 -6.96
N ALA A 271 14.99 10.03 -7.07
CA ALA A 271 14.11 10.52 -8.12
C ALA A 271 13.72 11.98 -7.84
N ARG A 272 13.98 12.91 -8.77
CA ARG A 272 13.52 14.30 -8.68
C ARG A 272 13.38 14.94 -10.07
N HIS A 273 12.60 16.01 -10.18
CA HIS A 273 12.60 16.85 -11.37
C HIS A 273 13.94 17.59 -11.51
N ARG A 274 14.35 17.92 -12.74
CA ARG A 274 15.45 18.87 -12.94
C ARG A 274 14.98 20.27 -12.54
N LEU A 275 15.70 20.90 -11.62
CA LEU A 275 15.41 22.26 -11.18
C LEU A 275 16.72 23.04 -10.94
N GLU A 276 16.87 24.15 -11.65
CA GLU A 276 18.05 25.01 -11.63
C GLU A 276 17.62 26.46 -11.40
N LYS A 277 18.40 27.22 -10.64
CA LYS A 277 18.16 28.65 -10.41
C LYS A 277 18.64 29.46 -11.60
N LYS A 278 17.89 30.50 -11.99
CA LYS A 278 18.36 31.51 -12.97
C LYS A 278 19.63 32.23 -12.48
N ASP A 279 19.69 32.54 -11.19
CA ASP A 279 20.91 32.96 -10.50
C ASP A 279 21.32 31.87 -9.49
N PRO A 280 22.35 31.05 -9.78
CA PRO A 280 22.86 30.04 -8.87
C PRO A 280 23.48 30.60 -7.57
N SER A 281 23.89 31.87 -7.56
CA SER A 281 24.53 32.52 -6.40
C SER A 281 23.51 33.09 -5.41
N ALA A 282 22.35 33.54 -5.89
CA ALA A 282 21.31 34.08 -5.04
C ALA A 282 20.73 33.03 -4.07
N ALA A 283 20.55 33.42 -2.81
CA ALA A 283 19.89 32.58 -1.80
C ALA A 283 18.48 32.15 -2.25
N VAL A 284 17.71 33.10 -2.81
CA VAL A 284 16.41 32.86 -3.45
C VAL A 284 16.45 33.36 -4.91
N SER A 285 16.14 32.48 -5.87
CA SER A 285 16.05 32.81 -7.30
C SER A 285 14.76 32.22 -7.89
N GLU A 286 14.31 32.73 -9.03
CA GLU A 286 13.39 31.95 -9.88
C GLU A 286 14.11 30.72 -10.49
N ALA A 287 13.33 29.72 -10.88
CA ALA A 287 13.83 28.57 -11.65
C ALA A 287 14.01 28.90 -13.15
N VAL A 288 14.97 28.24 -13.80
CA VAL A 288 15.17 28.29 -15.26
C VAL A 288 13.97 27.68 -16.00
N ARG A 289 13.55 26.48 -15.58
CA ARG A 289 12.29 25.83 -15.97
C ARG A 289 11.48 25.53 -14.71
N PRO A 290 10.26 26.08 -14.52
CA PRO A 290 9.42 25.74 -13.38
C PRO A 290 8.75 24.37 -13.56
N ILE A 291 8.55 23.66 -12.47
CA ILE A 291 7.77 22.43 -12.40
C ILE A 291 6.28 22.82 -12.39
N VAL A 292 5.55 22.48 -13.45
CA VAL A 292 4.11 22.75 -13.55
C VAL A 292 3.34 21.43 -13.63
N TYR A 293 2.36 21.26 -12.75
CA TYR A 293 1.38 20.18 -12.78
C TYR A 293 0.03 20.70 -13.28
N TYR A 294 -0.61 19.93 -14.16
CA TYR A 294 -1.85 20.33 -14.82
C TYR A 294 -3.01 19.45 -14.37
N LEU A 295 -4.01 20.06 -13.73
CA LEU A 295 -5.24 19.39 -13.31
C LEU A 295 -6.19 19.22 -14.50
N ASP A 296 -6.79 18.03 -14.57
CA ASP A 296 -7.84 17.66 -15.50
C ASP A 296 -9.04 18.63 -15.45
N PRO A 297 -9.39 19.32 -16.57
CA PRO A 297 -10.51 20.26 -16.60
C PRO A 297 -11.88 19.57 -16.47
N GLY A 298 -11.94 18.24 -16.51
CA GLY A 298 -13.13 17.43 -16.24
C GLY A 298 -13.52 17.32 -14.76
N VAL A 299 -12.68 17.76 -13.81
CA VAL A 299 -13.05 17.79 -12.38
C VAL A 299 -14.19 18.80 -12.16
N PRO A 300 -15.33 18.43 -11.55
CA PRO A 300 -16.38 19.39 -11.21
C PRO A 300 -16.02 20.25 -10.00
N GLU A 301 -16.58 21.45 -9.88
CA GLU A 301 -16.58 22.17 -8.60
C GLU A 301 -17.58 21.53 -7.61
N PRO A 302 -17.37 21.61 -6.28
CA PRO A 302 -16.26 22.27 -5.57
C PRO A 302 -14.97 21.43 -5.45
N ILE A 303 -14.92 20.26 -6.09
CA ILE A 303 -13.77 19.34 -6.01
C ILE A 303 -12.54 19.97 -6.71
N ARG A 304 -12.73 20.59 -7.87
CA ARG A 304 -11.66 21.24 -8.66
C ARG A 304 -10.89 22.28 -7.84
N GLY A 305 -11.59 23.19 -7.15
CA GLY A 305 -10.97 24.16 -6.25
C GLY A 305 -10.17 23.50 -5.13
N ALA A 306 -10.69 22.44 -4.51
CA ALA A 306 -9.98 21.70 -3.45
C ALA A 306 -8.72 20.97 -3.95
N LEU A 307 -8.75 20.40 -5.16
CA LEU A 307 -7.59 19.73 -5.75
C LEU A 307 -6.50 20.73 -6.18
N LEU A 308 -6.88 21.88 -6.76
CA LEU A 308 -5.95 22.95 -7.09
C LEU A 308 -5.29 23.54 -5.85
N ASP A 309 -6.06 23.82 -4.79
CA ASP A 309 -5.59 24.32 -3.50
C ASP A 309 -4.57 23.36 -2.88
N GLY A 310 -4.96 22.10 -2.63
CA GLY A 310 -4.11 21.10 -2.00
C GLY A 310 -2.80 20.83 -2.75
N ALA A 311 -2.87 20.66 -4.07
CA ALA A 311 -1.67 20.41 -4.87
C ALA A 311 -0.69 21.62 -4.87
N ARG A 312 -1.19 22.85 -4.72
CA ARG A 312 -0.34 24.07 -4.67
C ARG A 312 0.45 24.21 -3.37
N TRP A 313 0.12 23.47 -2.31
CA TRP A 313 0.80 23.58 -1.01
C TRP A 313 2.32 23.36 -1.12
N TRP A 314 2.78 22.54 -2.09
CA TRP A 314 4.19 22.31 -2.37
C TRP A 314 4.98 23.58 -2.75
N ALA A 315 4.34 24.61 -3.32
CA ALA A 315 5.02 25.86 -3.68
C ALA A 315 5.79 26.47 -2.49
N LYS A 316 5.18 26.45 -1.29
CA LYS A 316 5.79 26.91 -0.04
C LYS A 316 7.07 26.14 0.34
N ALA A 317 7.14 24.85 0.05
CA ALA A 317 8.32 24.03 0.32
C ALA A 317 9.46 24.30 -0.69
N PHE A 318 9.12 24.57 -1.96
CA PHE A 318 10.11 25.00 -2.96
C PHE A 318 10.64 26.42 -2.68
N GLU A 319 9.78 27.33 -2.21
CA GLU A 319 10.18 28.65 -1.72
C GLU A 319 11.13 28.54 -0.52
N ALA A 320 10.82 27.68 0.46
CA ALA A 320 11.70 27.39 1.59
C ALA A 320 13.04 26.72 1.19
N ALA A 321 13.09 26.05 0.03
CA ALA A 321 14.32 25.52 -0.56
C ALA A 321 15.09 26.54 -1.43
N GLY A 322 14.64 27.81 -1.48
CA GLY A 322 15.30 28.90 -2.19
C GLY A 322 14.81 29.16 -3.62
N TYR A 323 13.61 28.70 -3.98
CA TYR A 323 13.06 28.85 -5.33
C TYR A 323 11.74 29.63 -5.38
N ARG A 324 11.76 30.81 -6.01
CA ARG A 324 10.57 31.63 -6.27
C ARG A 324 9.81 31.10 -7.50
N ASN A 325 8.47 31.01 -7.42
CA ASN A 325 7.57 30.68 -8.53
C ASN A 325 7.88 29.35 -9.27
N ALA A 326 8.60 28.43 -8.63
CA ALA A 326 9.22 27.28 -9.28
C ALA A 326 8.39 26.00 -9.28
N PHE A 327 7.39 25.90 -8.41
CA PHE A 327 6.38 24.83 -8.43
C PHE A 327 4.99 25.45 -8.60
N ARG A 328 4.20 24.95 -9.56
CA ARG A 328 2.89 25.51 -9.92
C ARG A 328 1.88 24.40 -10.19
N VAL A 329 0.61 24.71 -9.95
CA VAL A 329 -0.51 23.85 -10.37
C VAL A 329 -1.57 24.68 -11.08
N GLU A 330 -1.88 24.28 -12.30
CA GLU A 330 -2.71 25.01 -13.25
C GLU A 330 -3.77 24.05 -13.83
N LEU A 331 -4.74 24.53 -14.63
CA LEU A 331 -5.61 23.63 -15.40
C LEU A 331 -4.88 23.22 -16.68
N LEU A 332 -5.10 22.00 -17.17
CA LEU A 332 -4.54 21.56 -18.45
C LEU A 332 -4.99 22.51 -19.58
N PRO A 333 -4.06 23.09 -20.37
CA PRO A 333 -4.42 24.04 -21.43
C PRO A 333 -5.34 23.44 -22.49
N GLU A 334 -6.15 24.28 -23.13
CA GLU A 334 -6.97 23.85 -24.27
C GLU A 334 -6.07 23.34 -25.42
N GLY A 335 -6.41 22.15 -25.95
CA GLY A 335 -5.60 21.47 -26.97
C GLY A 335 -4.39 20.70 -26.46
N ALA A 336 -3.98 20.83 -25.19
CA ALA A 336 -2.94 19.98 -24.61
C ALA A 336 -3.48 18.57 -24.31
N ASP A 337 -2.71 17.53 -24.65
CA ASP A 337 -3.09 16.14 -24.39
C ASP A 337 -2.36 15.61 -23.14
N PRO A 338 -3.05 14.98 -22.18
CA PRO A 338 -2.40 14.46 -20.97
C PRO A 338 -1.43 13.30 -21.23
N MET A 339 -1.44 12.70 -22.43
CA MET A 339 -0.50 11.65 -22.86
C MET A 339 0.82 12.21 -23.40
N ASP A 340 0.89 13.49 -23.79
CA ASP A 340 2.15 14.14 -24.17
C ASP A 340 3.09 14.21 -22.95
N VAL A 341 4.33 13.75 -23.09
CA VAL A 341 5.27 13.65 -21.96
C VAL A 341 5.62 15.01 -21.36
N ARG A 342 5.48 16.10 -22.12
CA ARG A 342 5.83 17.47 -21.72
C ARG A 342 4.94 18.07 -20.62
N TYR A 343 3.83 17.41 -20.28
CA TYR A 343 2.88 17.87 -19.25
C TYR A 343 2.85 16.89 -18.06
N ASN A 344 3.22 17.36 -16.87
CA ASN A 344 2.92 16.64 -15.62
C ASN A 344 1.42 16.79 -15.33
N VAL A 345 0.71 15.71 -15.01
CA VAL A 345 -0.77 15.71 -15.00
C VAL A 345 -1.37 15.13 -13.72
N ILE A 346 -2.45 15.77 -13.27
CA ILE A 346 -3.32 15.31 -12.18
C ILE A 346 -4.65 14.91 -12.82
N GLN A 347 -4.83 13.62 -13.09
CA GLN A 347 -5.97 13.05 -13.79
C GLN A 347 -7.12 12.68 -12.85
N TRP A 348 -8.36 12.92 -13.28
CA TRP A 348 -9.56 12.59 -12.50
C TRP A 348 -10.20 11.30 -13.02
N VAL A 349 -10.29 10.27 -12.18
CA VAL A 349 -10.77 8.94 -12.64
C VAL A 349 -12.03 8.46 -11.92
N HIS A 350 -12.97 7.97 -12.73
CA HIS A 350 -14.14 7.24 -12.28
C HIS A 350 -13.86 5.74 -12.21
N ARG A 351 -14.34 5.10 -11.13
CA ARG A 351 -14.23 3.66 -10.84
C ARG A 351 -15.60 3.18 -10.33
N ALA A 352 -15.92 1.90 -10.49
CA ALA A 352 -17.13 1.30 -9.92
C ALA A 352 -16.94 0.84 -8.46
N THR A 353 -15.70 0.49 -8.10
CA THR A 353 -15.28 -0.03 -6.78
C THR A 353 -14.33 0.94 -6.09
N ARG A 354 -14.19 0.84 -4.76
CA ARG A 354 -13.14 1.57 -4.01
C ARG A 354 -11.75 1.16 -4.53
N GLY A 355 -11.11 2.01 -5.33
CA GLY A 355 -9.71 1.87 -5.75
C GLY A 355 -8.81 2.93 -5.12
N TRP A 356 -7.50 2.70 -5.15
CA TRP A 356 -6.51 3.67 -4.71
C TRP A 356 -6.42 4.88 -5.66
N SER A 357 -5.95 6.00 -5.11
CA SER A 357 -5.31 7.06 -5.88
C SER A 357 -3.81 6.76 -5.93
N TYR A 358 -3.08 7.31 -6.91
CA TYR A 358 -1.65 7.07 -7.05
C TYR A 358 -0.92 8.29 -7.64
N GLY A 359 0.14 8.72 -6.97
CA GLY A 359 1.22 9.50 -7.56
C GLY A 359 2.31 8.59 -8.13
N ASN A 360 2.57 8.71 -9.43
CA ASN A 360 3.66 8.06 -10.14
C ASN A 360 4.51 9.11 -10.86
N ALA A 361 5.68 8.72 -11.33
CA ALA A 361 6.55 9.55 -12.15
C ALA A 361 7.28 8.65 -13.16
N VAL A 362 7.30 9.04 -14.44
CA VAL A 362 8.22 8.44 -15.42
C VAL A 362 9.62 8.98 -15.15
N THR A 363 10.58 8.09 -15.01
CA THR A 363 11.97 8.42 -14.68
C THR A 363 12.97 7.95 -15.74
N ASP A 364 14.14 8.58 -15.79
CA ASP A 364 15.33 7.94 -16.36
C ASP A 364 15.98 7.05 -15.28
N PRO A 365 15.90 5.71 -15.37
CA PRO A 365 16.45 4.81 -14.35
C PRO A 365 17.98 4.79 -14.32
N ARG A 366 18.64 5.50 -15.26
CA ARG A 366 20.09 5.70 -15.24
C ARG A 366 20.50 6.80 -14.26
N THR A 367 19.66 7.83 -14.07
CA THR A 367 20.02 9.07 -13.35
C THR A 367 19.08 9.47 -12.20
N GLY A 368 17.81 9.06 -12.25
CA GLY A 368 16.77 9.54 -11.34
C GLY A 368 16.13 10.87 -11.76
N GLU A 369 16.32 11.33 -12.99
CA GLU A 369 15.57 12.49 -13.51
C GLU A 369 14.10 12.11 -13.78
N ILE A 370 13.17 12.82 -13.16
CA ILE A 370 11.73 12.71 -13.46
C ILE A 370 11.44 13.46 -14.76
N LEU A 371 10.84 12.77 -15.72
CA LEU A 371 10.46 13.30 -17.04
C LEU A 371 8.99 13.72 -17.10
N LYS A 372 8.11 13.01 -16.37
CA LYS A 372 6.67 13.28 -16.31
C LYS A 372 6.08 12.79 -14.99
N GLY A 373 5.56 13.69 -14.18
CA GLY A 373 4.69 13.36 -13.04
C GLY A 373 3.28 12.94 -13.51
N LEU A 374 2.77 11.83 -12.97
CA LEU A 374 1.45 11.27 -13.29
C LEU A 374 0.69 10.97 -11.99
N VAL A 375 -0.25 11.84 -11.64
CA VAL A 375 -1.15 11.68 -10.50
C VAL A 375 -2.53 11.23 -10.97
N LEU A 376 -3.12 10.27 -10.26
CA LEU A 376 -4.40 9.63 -10.58
C LEU A 376 -5.32 9.69 -9.35
N LEU A 377 -6.40 10.49 -9.41
CA LEU A 377 -7.28 10.73 -8.26
C LEU A 377 -8.66 10.08 -8.41
N GLY A 378 -9.01 9.23 -7.45
CA GLY A 378 -10.21 8.39 -7.47
C GLY A 378 -11.48 9.08 -6.98
N SER A 379 -12.38 9.43 -7.91
CA SER A 379 -13.61 10.19 -7.64
C SER A 379 -14.62 9.57 -6.65
N LEU A 380 -14.57 8.27 -6.37
CA LEU A 380 -15.42 7.65 -5.34
C LEU A 380 -14.99 7.99 -3.91
N ARG A 381 -13.73 8.38 -3.68
CA ARG A 381 -13.18 8.51 -2.31
C ARG A 381 -13.93 9.55 -1.48
N VAL A 382 -14.28 10.68 -2.09
CA VAL A 382 -15.05 11.78 -1.47
C VAL A 382 -16.37 11.31 -0.85
N ARG A 383 -17.05 10.31 -1.45
CA ARG A 383 -18.30 9.75 -0.92
C ARG A 383 -18.06 8.92 0.34
N GLN A 384 -16.94 8.20 0.42
CA GLN A 384 -16.59 7.42 1.60
C GLN A 384 -16.18 8.30 2.78
N ASP A 385 -15.49 9.41 2.50
CA ASP A 385 -15.11 10.38 3.53
C ASP A 385 -16.36 11.16 4.03
N TYR A 386 -17.27 11.51 3.13
CA TYR A 386 -18.58 12.08 3.48
C TYR A 386 -19.41 11.11 4.36
N LEU A 387 -19.49 9.82 3.99
CA LEU A 387 -20.19 8.77 4.74
C LEU A 387 -19.63 8.56 6.17
N ILE A 388 -18.32 8.75 6.36
CA ILE A 388 -17.69 8.73 7.69
C ILE A 388 -18.19 9.91 8.54
N ALA A 389 -18.31 11.11 7.96
CA ALA A 389 -18.86 12.27 8.65
C ALA A 389 -20.37 12.13 8.94
N GLU A 390 -21.16 11.57 8.02
CA GLU A 390 -22.58 11.27 8.24
C GLU A 390 -22.78 10.36 9.48
N GLY A 391 -22.01 9.27 9.58
CA GLY A 391 -22.11 8.35 10.73
C GLY A 391 -21.62 8.93 12.06
N LEU A 392 -20.62 9.82 12.04
CA LEU A 392 -20.10 10.46 13.26
C LEU A 392 -21.02 11.57 13.79
N LEU A 393 -21.68 12.32 12.89
CA LEU A 393 -22.49 13.49 13.21
C LEU A 393 -23.99 13.20 13.34
N ALA A 394 -24.53 12.23 12.58
CA ALA A 394 -25.97 12.06 12.33
C ALA A 394 -26.64 13.39 11.88
N PRO A 395 -26.23 13.96 10.73
CA PRO A 395 -26.42 15.38 10.42
C PRO A 395 -27.79 15.74 9.81
N TYR A 396 -28.76 14.83 9.80
CA TYR A 396 -30.07 15.05 9.17
C TYR A 396 -31.27 14.96 10.15
N PRO A 397 -31.41 15.83 11.16
CA PRO A 397 -32.54 15.83 12.09
C PRO A 397 -33.95 15.78 11.46
N THR A 398 -34.15 16.36 10.27
CA THR A 398 -35.40 16.33 9.51
C THR A 398 -35.29 15.56 8.19
N GLY A 399 -34.09 15.07 7.84
CA GLY A 399 -33.82 14.32 6.61
C GLY A 399 -33.65 15.18 5.35
N THR A 400 -33.73 16.51 5.45
CA THR A 400 -33.79 17.44 4.30
C THR A 400 -32.62 18.43 4.24
N GLU A 401 -31.73 18.37 5.23
CA GLU A 401 -30.59 19.26 5.38
C GLU A 401 -29.50 19.02 4.31
N GLU A 402 -28.79 20.09 3.93
CA GLU A 402 -27.53 20.03 3.19
C GLU A 402 -26.36 20.41 4.13
N PRO A 403 -25.88 19.47 4.96
CA PRO A 403 -24.94 19.78 6.03
C PRO A 403 -23.55 20.11 5.47
N GLY A 404 -23.06 21.32 5.77
CA GLY A 404 -21.75 21.78 5.31
C GLY A 404 -20.57 21.01 5.87
N ALA A 405 -20.66 20.47 7.09
CA ALA A 405 -19.53 19.84 7.79
C ALA A 405 -19.03 18.52 7.13
N PRO A 406 -19.89 17.56 6.73
CA PRO A 406 -19.47 16.41 5.91
C PRO A 406 -18.79 16.80 4.60
N LEU A 407 -19.31 17.80 3.88
CA LEU A 407 -18.69 18.29 2.65
C LEU A 407 -17.34 18.96 2.92
N ALA A 408 -17.25 19.78 3.96
CA ALA A 408 -16.00 20.44 4.36
C ALA A 408 -14.91 19.43 4.73
N MET A 409 -15.23 18.39 5.51
CA MET A 409 -14.27 17.33 5.83
C MET A 409 -13.80 16.58 4.57
N ALA A 410 -14.72 16.24 3.66
CA ALA A 410 -14.38 15.54 2.42
C ALA A 410 -13.53 16.42 1.47
N LEU A 411 -13.81 17.73 1.38
CA LEU A 411 -12.98 18.70 0.64
C LEU A 411 -11.64 19.01 1.33
N ALA A 412 -11.52 18.82 2.65
CA ALA A 412 -10.25 18.85 3.36
C ALA A 412 -9.40 17.60 3.08
N ARG A 413 -10.02 16.40 3.03
CA ARG A 413 -9.30 15.18 2.59
C ARG A 413 -8.83 15.30 1.14
N LEU A 414 -9.66 15.82 0.24
CA LEU A 414 -9.29 16.00 -1.17
C LEU A 414 -8.06 16.91 -1.34
N ARG A 415 -7.91 17.96 -0.52
CA ARG A 415 -6.70 18.80 -0.48
C ARG A 415 -5.46 18.00 -0.05
N GLN A 416 -5.53 17.33 1.11
CA GLN A 416 -4.41 16.56 1.64
C GLN A 416 -4.02 15.42 0.68
N LEU A 417 -5.00 14.74 0.06
CA LEU A 417 -4.77 13.71 -0.95
C LEU A 417 -4.10 14.29 -2.21
N ALA A 418 -4.54 15.45 -2.71
CA ALA A 418 -3.91 16.11 -3.84
C ALA A 418 -2.44 16.46 -3.54
N ALA A 419 -2.14 16.93 -2.33
CA ALA A 419 -0.77 17.19 -1.89
C ALA A 419 0.06 15.88 -1.79
N HIS A 420 -0.49 14.84 -1.15
CA HIS A 420 0.15 13.54 -0.94
C HIS A 420 0.58 12.86 -2.26
N GLU A 421 -0.36 12.72 -3.20
CA GLU A 421 -0.08 12.04 -4.47
C GLU A 421 0.84 12.87 -5.37
N VAL A 422 0.77 14.21 -5.33
CA VAL A 422 1.76 15.08 -5.98
C VAL A 422 3.14 14.92 -5.35
N GLY A 423 3.22 14.71 -4.04
CA GLY A 423 4.46 14.41 -3.31
C GLY A 423 5.17 13.16 -3.84
N HIS A 424 4.42 12.07 -4.04
CA HIS A 424 4.96 10.88 -4.71
C HIS A 424 5.41 11.18 -6.14
N ALA A 425 4.62 11.95 -6.91
CA ALA A 425 4.95 12.31 -8.29
C ALA A 425 6.15 13.28 -8.43
N ILE A 426 6.61 13.93 -7.36
CA ILE A 426 7.88 14.70 -7.31
C ILE A 426 9.03 13.92 -6.64
N GLY A 427 8.81 12.64 -6.30
CA GLY A 427 9.81 11.66 -5.88
C GLY A 427 9.75 11.18 -4.42
N LEU A 428 8.83 11.68 -3.59
CA LEU A 428 8.82 11.42 -2.15
C LEU A 428 8.19 10.07 -1.75
N VAL A 429 8.74 9.42 -0.73
CA VAL A 429 8.11 8.24 -0.08
C VAL A 429 7.11 8.66 1.01
N HIS A 430 6.28 7.72 1.48
CA HIS A 430 5.42 7.95 2.64
C HIS A 430 6.23 8.24 3.91
N ASN A 431 5.67 9.03 4.83
CA ASN A 431 6.23 9.22 6.17
C ASN A 431 5.19 9.00 7.27
N TYR A 432 5.13 7.78 7.79
CA TYR A 432 4.11 7.31 8.75
C TYR A 432 4.43 7.58 10.22
N VAL A 433 5.56 8.25 10.53
CA VAL A 433 5.81 8.77 11.88
C VAL A 433 5.22 10.16 12.09
N ALA A 434 4.85 10.84 11.00
CA ALA A 434 4.46 12.24 11.05
C ALA A 434 3.14 12.49 11.79
N SER A 435 2.23 11.51 11.88
CA SER A 435 1.01 11.57 12.72
C SER A 435 1.38 11.79 14.20
N ALA A 436 2.34 11.01 14.70
CA ALA A 436 2.87 11.09 16.05
C ALA A 436 3.76 12.32 16.29
N GLU A 437 4.49 12.80 15.27
CA GLU A 437 5.29 14.04 15.32
C GLU A 437 4.45 15.33 15.15
N GLY A 438 3.11 15.26 15.22
CA GLY A 438 2.22 16.42 15.18
C GLY A 438 1.69 16.79 13.80
N ARG A 439 1.55 15.81 12.91
CA ARG A 439 1.11 15.92 11.50
C ARG A 439 2.06 16.75 10.63
N GLN A 440 3.36 16.53 10.79
CA GLN A 440 4.44 17.31 10.16
C GLN A 440 4.75 16.96 8.69
N SER A 441 3.95 16.10 8.05
CA SER A 441 4.10 15.73 6.65
C SER A 441 2.75 15.48 5.99
N VAL A 442 2.57 15.92 4.74
CA VAL A 442 1.46 15.44 3.91
C VAL A 442 1.69 14.03 3.35
N MET A 443 2.91 13.50 3.44
CA MET A 443 3.27 12.14 2.99
C MET A 443 2.80 11.04 3.95
N ASP A 444 2.10 11.43 5.01
CA ASP A 444 1.38 10.54 5.92
C ASP A 444 -0.03 10.21 5.36
N TYR A 445 -0.66 9.17 5.91
CA TYR A 445 -2.01 8.73 5.52
C TYR A 445 -2.98 8.66 6.72
N PRO A 446 -3.21 9.77 7.43
CA PRO A 446 -3.94 9.78 8.71
C PRO A 446 -5.43 9.50 8.54
N HIS A 447 -6.06 9.00 9.61
CA HIS A 447 -7.53 8.97 9.75
C HIS A 447 -8.05 10.38 10.06
N PRO A 448 -9.29 10.77 9.70
CA PRO A 448 -9.83 12.06 10.12
C PRO A 448 -9.78 12.22 11.65
N LEU A 449 -9.11 13.29 12.11
CA LEU A 449 -8.97 13.66 13.51
C LEU A 449 -10.32 14.20 14.04
N THR A 450 -11.09 13.32 14.65
CA THR A 450 -12.32 13.65 15.36
C THR A 450 -12.02 14.36 16.67
N ARG A 451 -12.75 15.41 17.03
CA ARG A 451 -12.73 16.01 18.38
C ARG A 451 -14.06 15.71 19.07
N LEU A 452 -14.01 15.35 20.35
CA LEU A 452 -15.19 15.09 21.19
C LEU A 452 -15.30 16.24 22.19
N GLU A 453 -16.41 16.97 22.13
CA GLU A 453 -16.63 18.14 22.98
C GLU A 453 -17.15 17.74 24.36
N ALA A 454 -17.13 18.68 25.32
CA ALA A 454 -17.56 18.44 26.70
C ALA A 454 -19.07 18.11 26.84
N ASP A 455 -19.89 18.46 25.85
CA ASP A 455 -21.32 18.09 25.76
C ASP A 455 -21.56 16.73 25.06
N GLY A 456 -20.51 16.10 24.52
CA GLY A 456 -20.58 14.86 23.76
C GLY A 456 -20.89 15.00 22.27
N THR A 457 -20.94 16.22 21.72
CA THR A 457 -20.92 16.46 20.27
C THR A 457 -19.55 16.11 19.68
N ILE A 458 -19.50 15.87 18.36
CA ILE A 458 -18.25 15.66 17.61
C ILE A 458 -18.05 16.84 16.67
N SER A 459 -16.84 17.40 16.65
CA SER A 459 -16.43 18.34 15.61
C SER A 459 -15.36 17.74 14.69
N LEU A 460 -15.36 18.20 13.43
CA LEU A 460 -14.49 17.71 12.35
C LEU A 460 -13.61 18.82 11.75
N ASP A 461 -13.63 20.02 12.36
CA ASP A 461 -13.06 21.27 11.84
C ASP A 461 -11.54 21.24 11.64
N SER A 462 -10.86 20.25 12.24
CA SER A 462 -9.42 20.03 12.14
C SER A 462 -9.08 18.58 11.76
N ALA A 463 -10.02 17.87 11.12
CA ALA A 463 -9.89 16.46 10.74
C ALA A 463 -8.64 16.14 9.93
N TYR A 464 -8.13 17.11 9.14
CA TYR A 464 -6.87 17.00 8.41
C TYR A 464 -6.02 18.27 8.62
N ALA A 465 -4.71 18.13 8.43
CA ALA A 465 -3.80 19.27 8.40
C ALA A 465 -4.00 20.10 7.11
N THR A 466 -3.58 21.37 7.14
CA THR A 466 -3.62 22.28 5.98
C THR A 466 -2.21 22.75 5.66
N GLY A 467 -1.82 22.64 4.39
CA GLY A 467 -0.46 22.95 3.94
C GLY A 467 0.52 21.78 4.07
N VAL A 468 1.71 21.97 3.51
CA VAL A 468 2.90 21.14 3.75
C VAL A 468 3.51 21.43 5.12
N GLY A 469 4.01 20.39 5.77
CA GLY A 469 4.59 20.43 7.12
C GLY A 469 6.11 20.61 7.17
N GLY A 470 6.67 20.46 8.37
CA GLY A 470 8.10 20.60 8.64
C GLY A 470 8.96 19.55 7.94
N TRP A 471 8.50 18.30 7.88
CA TRP A 471 9.23 17.21 7.19
C TRP A 471 9.21 17.40 5.67
N ASP A 472 8.06 17.76 5.09
CA ASP A 472 7.94 18.03 3.66
C ASP A 472 8.94 19.11 3.21
N SER A 473 9.07 20.18 4.01
CA SER A 473 10.01 21.27 3.78
C SER A 473 11.48 20.83 3.90
N VAL A 474 11.79 19.88 4.79
CA VAL A 474 13.11 19.23 4.89
C VAL A 474 13.39 18.40 3.64
N ALA A 475 12.43 17.60 3.17
CA ALA A 475 12.61 16.74 2.02
C ALA A 475 12.86 17.56 0.74
N ILE A 476 12.06 18.60 0.48
CA ILE A 476 12.29 19.48 -0.67
C ILE A 476 13.63 20.24 -0.56
N ARG A 477 14.06 20.65 0.65
CA ARG A 477 15.42 21.19 0.87
C ARG A 477 16.51 20.15 0.52
N TYR A 478 16.37 18.90 0.92
CA TYR A 478 17.30 17.82 0.58
C TYR A 478 17.37 17.59 -0.94
N GLY A 479 16.22 17.48 -1.60
CA GLY A 479 16.15 17.13 -3.01
C GLY A 479 16.59 18.26 -3.95
N TYR A 480 16.26 19.51 -3.62
CA TYR A 480 16.32 20.61 -4.57
C TYR A 480 17.29 21.76 -4.20
N ALA A 481 17.68 21.94 -2.93
CA ALA A 481 18.50 23.09 -2.57
C ALA A 481 19.89 23.11 -3.25
N THR A 482 20.37 24.31 -3.53
CA THR A 482 21.78 24.59 -3.88
C THR A 482 22.66 24.20 -2.68
N LEU A 483 23.68 23.37 -2.91
CA LEU A 483 24.62 22.97 -1.86
C LEU A 483 25.80 23.96 -1.78
N PRO A 484 26.41 24.17 -0.60
CA PRO A 484 27.56 25.07 -0.46
C PRO A 484 28.77 24.60 -1.30
N ALA A 485 29.43 25.54 -1.98
CA ALA A 485 30.67 25.27 -2.69
C ALA A 485 31.77 24.79 -1.72
N GLY A 486 32.63 23.88 -2.18
CA GLY A 486 33.73 23.30 -1.38
C GLY A 486 33.32 22.26 -0.33
N VAL A 487 32.02 22.11 -0.03
CA VAL A 487 31.50 21.05 0.87
C VAL A 487 31.12 19.83 0.05
N SER A 488 31.46 18.62 0.51
CA SER A 488 31.06 17.39 -0.18
C SER A 488 29.54 17.19 -0.09
N GLU A 489 28.91 16.76 -1.19
CA GLU A 489 27.46 16.55 -1.26
C GLU A 489 26.95 15.69 -0.11
N ARG A 490 27.63 14.57 0.18
CA ARG A 490 27.27 13.65 1.26
C ARG A 490 27.26 14.33 2.63
N ALA A 491 28.19 15.23 2.91
CA ALA A 491 28.23 15.96 4.19
C ALA A 491 27.10 17.00 4.28
N ALA A 492 26.88 17.79 3.22
CA ALA A 492 25.81 18.78 3.18
C ALA A 492 24.41 18.14 3.32
N LEU A 493 24.18 17.01 2.64
CA LEU A 493 22.91 16.27 2.72
C LEU A 493 22.72 15.55 4.07
N ALA A 494 23.78 15.00 4.65
CA ALA A 494 23.73 14.44 6.00
C ALA A 494 23.38 15.50 7.05
N GLN A 495 23.89 16.74 6.89
CA GLN A 495 23.54 17.85 7.77
C GLN A 495 22.05 18.22 7.67
N VAL A 496 21.44 18.21 6.47
CA VAL A 496 19.98 18.46 6.33
C VAL A 496 19.14 17.43 7.10
N ILE A 497 19.56 16.16 7.13
CA ILE A 497 18.91 15.11 7.94
C ILE A 497 19.18 15.32 9.43
N ALA A 498 20.41 15.72 9.83
CA ALA A 498 20.72 16.04 11.23
C ALA A 498 19.90 17.23 11.75
N ASP A 499 19.79 18.32 10.97
CA ASP A 499 18.95 19.49 11.22
C ASP A 499 17.46 19.11 11.40
N ALA A 500 17.00 18.04 10.76
CA ALA A 500 15.62 17.56 10.86
C ALA A 500 15.39 16.77 12.16
N ARG A 501 16.27 15.81 12.45
CA ARG A 501 16.24 15.04 13.71
C ARG A 501 16.32 15.94 14.93
N GLY A 502 17.17 16.97 14.89
CA GLY A 502 17.30 17.98 15.96
C GLY A 502 16.06 18.85 16.20
N ARG A 503 15.04 18.77 15.34
CA ARG A 503 13.73 19.42 15.48
C ARG A 503 12.57 18.43 15.65
N ASN A 504 12.87 17.16 15.95
CA ASN A 504 11.91 16.04 15.99
C ASN A 504 11.09 15.94 14.70
N LEU A 505 11.80 15.93 13.57
CA LEU A 505 11.26 15.63 12.23
C LEU A 505 12.04 14.42 11.72
N THR A 506 11.42 13.24 11.72
CA THR A 506 12.06 11.97 11.34
C THR A 506 11.31 11.26 10.21
N LEU A 507 11.79 10.09 9.78
CA LEU A 507 11.25 9.33 8.65
C LEU A 507 11.07 7.86 9.00
N LEU A 508 9.85 7.34 8.84
CA LEU A 508 9.55 5.91 8.80
C LEU A 508 8.54 5.62 7.68
N THR A 509 8.75 4.51 6.96
CA THR A 509 8.20 4.25 5.62
C THR A 509 7.25 3.03 5.59
N ASP A 510 6.79 2.62 4.40
CA ASP A 510 5.89 1.47 4.22
C ASP A 510 6.44 0.17 4.82
N GLY A 511 7.76 -0.04 4.81
CA GLY A 511 8.39 -1.21 5.42
C GLY A 511 8.29 -1.22 6.95
N ASP A 512 8.21 -0.05 7.57
CA ASP A 512 8.14 0.15 9.01
C ASP A 512 6.69 0.12 9.52
N ALA A 513 5.72 0.47 8.65
CA ALA A 513 4.32 0.71 9.03
C ALA A 513 3.30 -0.32 8.49
N ARG A 514 3.49 -0.93 7.32
CA ARG A 514 2.49 -1.84 6.70
C ARG A 514 2.51 -3.31 7.15
N PRO A 515 3.62 -3.93 7.61
CA PRO A 515 3.58 -5.31 8.10
C PRO A 515 2.79 -5.43 9.40
N GLN A 516 1.91 -6.43 9.55
CA GLN A 516 1.13 -6.63 10.79
C GLN A 516 2.00 -7.00 12.01
N GLY A 517 3.12 -7.70 11.79
CA GLY A 517 4.15 -7.97 12.79
C GLY A 517 5.11 -6.80 13.07
N SER A 518 4.95 -5.64 12.40
CA SER A 518 5.82 -4.48 12.63
C SER A 518 5.77 -3.98 14.09
N VAL A 519 6.86 -3.36 14.52
CA VAL A 519 7.19 -3.17 15.94
C VAL A 519 7.38 -1.71 16.36
N HIS A 520 7.41 -0.77 15.41
CA HIS A 520 7.63 0.63 15.78
C HIS A 520 6.36 1.22 16.42
N PRO A 521 6.44 1.82 17.63
CA PRO A 521 5.27 2.27 18.37
C PRO A 521 4.62 3.54 17.82
N GLN A 522 5.20 4.15 16.78
CA GLN A 522 4.75 5.40 16.16
C GLN A 522 4.72 5.36 14.62
N ALA A 523 4.84 4.19 13.96
CA ALA A 523 4.78 4.10 12.49
C ALA A 523 3.56 3.30 12.04
N HIS A 524 2.49 3.99 11.66
CA HIS A 524 1.17 3.38 11.44
C HIS A 524 0.45 3.98 10.23
N LEU A 525 -0.55 3.28 9.71
CA LEU A 525 -1.47 3.81 8.71
C LEU A 525 -2.78 4.16 9.41
N TRP A 526 -3.40 5.28 9.05
CA TRP A 526 -4.71 5.70 9.56
C TRP A 526 -4.78 5.88 11.10
N ASP A 527 -3.70 6.35 11.73
CA ASP A 527 -3.71 6.72 13.16
C ASP A 527 -3.75 8.24 13.38
N ASN A 528 -3.66 8.67 14.63
CA ASN A 528 -3.42 10.04 15.07
C ASN A 528 -2.70 10.03 16.44
N GLY A 529 -2.01 11.13 16.78
CA GLY A 529 -1.49 11.37 18.13
C GLY A 529 -0.19 10.63 18.46
N SER A 530 0.45 11.04 19.56
CA SER A 530 1.82 10.60 19.90
C SER A 530 1.91 9.33 20.76
N ASP A 531 0.81 8.90 21.39
CA ASP A 531 0.66 7.62 22.11
C ASP A 531 -0.55 6.88 21.52
N ALA A 532 -0.28 5.80 20.78
CA ALA A 532 -1.30 5.06 20.05
C ALA A 532 -2.33 4.36 20.95
N ALA A 533 -1.98 4.05 22.21
CA ALA A 533 -2.89 3.43 23.18
C ALA A 533 -3.83 4.46 23.81
N ALA A 534 -3.31 5.66 24.14
CA ALA A 534 -4.12 6.78 24.59
C ALA A 534 -5.12 7.23 23.50
N GLU A 535 -4.69 7.26 22.23
CA GLU A 535 -5.59 7.54 21.12
C GLU A 535 -6.65 6.43 20.93
N LEU A 536 -6.31 5.15 21.11
CA LEU A 536 -7.30 4.06 21.07
C LEU A 536 -8.41 4.26 22.11
N ASP A 537 -8.05 4.62 23.34
CA ASP A 537 -9.02 4.93 24.40
C ASP A 537 -9.88 6.17 24.06
N ARG A 538 -9.31 7.18 23.38
CA ARG A 538 -10.01 8.38 22.89
C ARG A 538 -10.99 8.05 21.76
N VAL A 539 -10.54 7.33 20.72
CA VAL A 539 -11.33 6.91 19.56
C VAL A 539 -12.48 5.98 19.98
N MET A 540 -12.26 5.13 20.99
CA MET A 540 -13.34 4.32 21.59
C MET A 540 -14.40 5.18 22.30
N ASN A 541 -14.02 6.31 22.91
CA ASN A 541 -15.00 7.27 23.46
C ASN A 541 -15.76 8.02 22.35
N VAL A 542 -15.09 8.43 21.27
CA VAL A 542 -15.74 9.02 20.08
C VAL A 542 -16.76 8.05 19.48
N ARG A 543 -16.37 6.79 19.28
CA ARG A 543 -17.25 5.70 18.81
C ARG A 543 -18.47 5.54 19.71
N ARG A 544 -18.31 5.52 21.05
CA ARG A 544 -19.43 5.41 21.98
C ARG A 544 -20.38 6.60 21.89
N ALA A 545 -19.86 7.82 21.75
CA ALA A 545 -20.66 9.02 21.57
C ALA A 545 -21.44 9.03 20.24
N ALA A 546 -20.80 8.60 19.15
CA ALA A 546 -21.44 8.45 17.84
C ALA A 546 -22.55 7.37 17.87
N LEU A 547 -22.26 6.17 18.40
CA LEU A 547 -23.27 5.10 18.54
C LEU A 547 -24.45 5.51 19.43
N LYS A 548 -24.25 6.37 20.45
CA LYS A 548 -25.33 6.88 21.31
C LYS A 548 -26.30 7.81 20.56
N ARG A 549 -25.84 8.55 19.53
CA ARG A 549 -26.68 9.42 18.69
C ARG A 549 -27.14 8.76 17.37
N PHE A 550 -26.68 7.56 17.08
CA PHE A 550 -26.94 6.89 15.80
C PHE A 550 -28.41 6.46 15.68
N GLY A 551 -29.00 6.70 14.51
CA GLY A 551 -30.41 6.47 14.22
C GLY A 551 -30.78 7.06 12.86
N GLU A 552 -32.08 7.28 12.61
CA GLU A 552 -32.61 7.76 11.32
C GLU A 552 -31.90 9.01 10.76
N ALA A 553 -31.54 9.97 11.62
CA ALA A 553 -30.80 11.19 11.25
C ALA A 553 -29.38 10.96 10.67
N ALA A 554 -28.90 9.71 10.60
CA ALA A 554 -27.69 9.34 9.87
C ALA A 554 -27.94 9.12 8.35
N ILE A 555 -29.21 9.11 7.89
CA ILE A 555 -29.61 9.08 6.48
C ILE A 555 -30.61 10.21 6.16
N ARG A 556 -30.83 10.44 4.86
CA ARG A 556 -31.75 11.48 4.36
C ARG A 556 -33.19 10.98 4.22
N GLN A 557 -34.15 11.91 4.23
CA GLN A 557 -35.56 11.62 4.03
C GLN A 557 -35.77 10.91 2.68
N GLY A 558 -36.51 9.80 2.69
CA GLY A 558 -36.75 8.97 1.51
C GLY A 558 -35.63 7.98 1.16
N ALA A 559 -34.50 7.98 1.88
CA ALA A 559 -33.57 6.85 1.83
C ALA A 559 -34.19 5.61 2.52
N PRO A 560 -34.01 4.39 1.98
CA PRO A 560 -34.52 3.18 2.64
C PRO A 560 -33.79 2.95 3.97
N MET A 561 -34.52 2.73 5.07
CA MET A 561 -33.96 2.53 6.42
C MET A 561 -32.85 1.46 6.51
N ALA A 562 -32.90 0.44 5.66
CA ALA A 562 -31.85 -0.58 5.58
C ALA A 562 -30.46 -0.03 5.21
N THR A 563 -30.38 1.16 4.60
CA THR A 563 -29.11 1.83 4.26
C THR A 563 -28.39 2.46 5.45
N LEU A 564 -29.01 2.48 6.65
CA LEU A 564 -28.33 2.78 7.91
C LEU A 564 -27.15 1.82 8.18
N GLU A 565 -27.16 0.60 7.62
CA GLU A 565 -26.09 -0.38 7.77
C GLU A 565 -24.77 0.11 7.17
N GLU A 566 -24.80 0.69 5.96
CA GLU A 566 -23.65 1.31 5.29
C GLU A 566 -23.03 2.45 6.12
N VAL A 567 -23.87 3.23 6.80
CA VAL A 567 -23.43 4.34 7.68
C VAL A 567 -22.93 3.82 9.03
N LEU A 568 -23.47 2.70 9.52
CA LEU A 568 -23.11 2.09 10.80
C LEU A 568 -21.73 1.43 10.77
N VAL A 569 -21.36 0.74 9.69
CA VAL A 569 -20.06 0.03 9.55
C VAL A 569 -18.85 0.92 9.91
N PRO A 570 -18.65 2.12 9.33
CA PRO A 570 -17.50 2.97 9.67
C PRO A 570 -17.53 3.50 11.11
N VAL A 571 -18.71 3.68 11.72
CA VAL A 571 -18.85 4.12 13.11
C VAL A 571 -18.52 2.97 14.07
N TYR A 572 -19.09 1.79 13.81
CA TYR A 572 -18.90 0.63 14.66
C TYR A 572 -17.45 0.11 14.60
N LEU A 573 -16.77 0.23 13.45
CA LEU A 573 -15.36 -0.12 13.30
C LEU A 573 -14.38 1.08 13.35
N HIS A 574 -14.83 2.24 13.84
CA HIS A 574 -14.04 3.48 13.91
C HIS A 574 -12.67 3.33 14.63
N HIS A 575 -12.55 2.35 15.53
CA HIS A 575 -11.35 2.07 16.31
C HIS A 575 -10.33 1.13 15.64
N ARG A 576 -10.64 0.50 14.50
CA ARG A 576 -9.88 -0.66 13.98
C ARG A 576 -8.40 -0.35 13.70
N TYR A 577 -8.10 0.78 13.07
CA TYR A 577 -6.73 1.17 12.75
C TYR A 577 -5.96 1.62 13.98
N GLN A 578 -6.63 2.23 14.96
CA GLN A 578 -6.00 2.62 16.20
C GLN A 578 -5.70 1.40 17.10
N ALA A 579 -6.44 0.30 16.96
CA ALA A 579 -6.07 -1.00 17.53
C ALA A 579 -4.85 -1.59 16.80
N GLU A 580 -4.78 -1.49 15.48
CA GLU A 580 -3.59 -1.87 14.68
C GLU A 580 -2.35 -1.01 14.99
N ALA A 581 -2.53 0.24 15.41
CA ALA A 581 -1.45 1.07 15.94
C ALA A 581 -1.03 0.67 17.35
N ALA A 582 -1.99 0.59 18.29
CA ALA A 582 -1.73 0.28 19.70
C ALA A 582 -1.09 -1.11 19.91
N VAL A 583 -1.44 -2.11 19.08
CA VAL A 583 -0.92 -3.48 19.21
C VAL A 583 0.58 -3.59 18.91
N LYS A 584 1.16 -2.66 18.13
CA LYS A 584 2.61 -2.67 17.84
C LYS A 584 3.49 -2.33 19.04
N LEU A 585 2.92 -1.71 20.08
CA LEU A 585 3.63 -1.48 21.34
C LEU A 585 3.91 -2.80 22.06
N LEU A 586 3.11 -3.85 21.85
CA LEU A 586 3.31 -5.18 22.45
C LEU A 586 4.37 -5.96 21.68
N GLY A 587 5.46 -6.33 22.36
CA GLY A 587 6.69 -6.77 21.72
C GLY A 587 7.37 -5.66 20.90
N GLY A 588 6.97 -4.39 21.12
CA GLY A 588 7.39 -3.24 20.34
C GLY A 588 8.86 -2.86 20.56
N GLN A 589 9.44 -2.21 19.56
CA GLN A 589 10.81 -1.71 19.57
C GLN A 589 10.88 -0.34 18.90
N TRP A 590 11.47 0.62 19.60
CA TRP A 590 11.92 1.87 19.03
C TRP A 590 13.20 1.62 18.25
N TYR A 591 13.26 2.09 17.01
CA TYR A 591 14.48 2.02 16.20
C TYR A 591 14.58 3.24 15.30
N THR A 592 15.79 3.52 14.82
CA THR A 592 16.08 4.66 13.94
C THR A 592 16.93 4.20 12.77
N TYR A 593 16.98 5.00 11.69
CA TYR A 593 17.95 4.82 10.61
C TYR A 593 19.34 5.33 11.05
N ALA A 594 19.87 4.74 12.12
CA ALA A 594 21.14 5.12 12.75
C ALA A 594 22.36 4.83 11.87
N LEU A 595 23.25 5.81 11.77
CA LEU A 595 24.54 5.69 11.09
C LEU A 595 25.67 5.68 12.11
N ARG A 596 26.75 4.93 11.84
CA ARG A 596 27.91 4.85 12.74
C ARG A 596 28.48 6.26 12.99
N GLY A 597 28.41 6.71 14.24
CA GLY A 597 28.93 8.01 14.67
C GLY A 597 27.93 9.17 14.64
N ASP A 598 26.65 8.94 14.32
CA ASP A 598 25.65 10.01 14.24
C ASP A 598 24.91 10.35 15.55
N GLY A 599 25.27 9.68 16.65
CA GLY A 599 24.73 9.89 18.00
C GLY A 599 23.36 9.26 18.29
N GLN A 600 22.69 8.64 17.30
CA GLN A 600 21.38 8.02 17.54
C GLN A 600 21.48 6.74 18.36
N THR A 601 20.47 6.48 19.22
CA THR A 601 20.22 5.14 19.76
C THR A 601 19.59 4.28 18.64
N PRO A 602 20.25 3.21 18.15
CA PRO A 602 19.75 2.47 16.99
C PRO A 602 18.50 1.64 17.28
N LEU A 603 18.39 1.10 18.51
CA LEU A 603 17.36 0.16 18.93
C LEU A 603 17.16 0.23 20.46
N ARG A 604 15.91 0.22 20.92
CA ARG A 604 15.52 -0.04 22.33
C ARG A 604 14.10 -0.63 22.41
N PRO A 605 13.77 -1.51 23.37
CA PRO A 605 12.40 -1.99 23.53
C PRO A 605 11.44 -0.86 23.92
N VAL A 606 10.14 -1.05 23.66
CA VAL A 606 9.07 -0.25 24.28
C VAL A 606 9.00 -0.60 25.76
N ALA A 607 8.91 0.41 26.65
CA ALA A 607 9.01 0.17 28.08
C ALA A 607 7.85 -0.68 28.59
N ALA A 608 8.11 -1.60 29.52
CA ALA A 608 7.12 -2.59 29.98
C ALA A 608 5.81 -1.98 30.52
N ALA A 609 5.88 -0.77 31.09
CA ALA A 609 4.71 0.00 31.51
C ALA A 609 3.85 0.49 30.32
N ASP A 610 4.49 0.93 29.22
CA ASP A 610 3.81 1.35 27.99
C ASP A 610 3.14 0.16 27.31
N GLN A 611 3.84 -0.98 27.24
CA GLN A 611 3.28 -2.24 26.74
C GLN A 611 2.03 -2.65 27.54
N ARG A 612 2.08 -2.59 28.88
CA ARG A 612 0.91 -2.92 29.72
C ARG A 612 -0.23 -1.90 29.60
N ARG A 613 0.04 -0.61 29.32
CA ARG A 613 -1.02 0.36 28.95
C ARG A 613 -1.66 -0.02 27.61
N ALA A 614 -0.86 -0.31 26.59
CA ALA A 614 -1.36 -0.75 25.29
C ALA A 614 -2.23 -2.01 25.39
N LEU A 615 -1.78 -3.02 26.14
CA LEU A 615 -2.58 -4.23 26.42
C LEU A 615 -3.93 -3.86 27.05
N LYS A 616 -3.96 -3.00 28.07
CA LYS A 616 -5.20 -2.55 28.73
C LYS A 616 -6.16 -1.88 27.74
N SER A 617 -5.67 -0.97 26.90
CA SER A 617 -6.49 -0.27 25.89
C SER A 617 -6.99 -1.20 24.78
N LEU A 618 -6.22 -2.24 24.42
CA LEU A 618 -6.64 -3.28 23.47
C LEU A 618 -7.70 -4.22 24.07
N LEU A 619 -7.54 -4.64 25.34
CA LEU A 619 -8.55 -5.47 26.02
C LEU A 619 -9.91 -4.77 26.12
N ARG A 620 -9.95 -3.42 26.12
CA ARG A 620 -11.18 -2.64 26.08
C ARG A 620 -12.01 -2.90 24.82
N THR A 621 -11.40 -3.12 23.65
CA THR A 621 -12.16 -3.40 22.40
C THR A 621 -12.88 -4.75 22.46
N LEU A 622 -12.39 -5.68 23.28
CA LEU A 622 -12.99 -7.01 23.51
C LEU A 622 -14.12 -7.00 24.55
N SER A 623 -14.46 -5.83 25.13
CA SER A 623 -15.50 -5.75 26.15
C SER A 623 -16.91 -5.89 25.55
N PRO A 624 -17.76 -6.82 26.02
CA PRO A 624 -19.14 -6.93 25.55
C PRO A 624 -19.96 -5.64 25.69
N ALA A 625 -19.66 -4.84 26.72
CA ALA A 625 -20.26 -3.53 26.97
C ALA A 625 -19.92 -2.47 25.91
N GLU A 626 -18.82 -2.65 25.17
CA GLU A 626 -18.41 -1.76 24.07
C GLU A 626 -18.79 -2.34 22.70
N LEU A 627 -19.03 -3.66 22.60
CA LEU A 627 -19.38 -4.37 21.36
C LEU A 627 -20.90 -4.52 21.13
N THR A 628 -21.72 -4.40 22.17
CA THR A 628 -23.18 -4.39 22.03
C THR A 628 -23.67 -3.13 21.29
N LEU A 629 -24.61 -3.29 20.36
CA LEU A 629 -25.30 -2.18 19.71
C LEU A 629 -26.46 -1.66 20.59
N PRO A 630 -26.75 -0.34 20.59
CA PRO A 630 -27.93 0.18 21.28
C PRO A 630 -29.22 -0.43 20.72
N ARG A 631 -30.18 -0.76 21.59
CA ARG A 631 -31.45 -1.41 21.18
C ARG A 631 -32.26 -0.59 20.18
N GLY A 632 -32.19 0.74 20.22
CA GLY A 632 -32.81 1.61 19.22
C GLY A 632 -32.16 1.51 17.83
N VAL A 633 -30.83 1.33 17.76
CA VAL A 633 -30.11 1.10 16.50
C VAL A 633 -30.49 -0.26 15.91
N LEU A 634 -30.57 -1.31 16.73
CA LEU A 634 -31.02 -2.63 16.29
C LEU A 634 -32.47 -2.62 15.77
N ALA A 635 -33.37 -1.87 16.42
CA ALA A 635 -34.75 -1.72 15.98
C ALA A 635 -34.88 -0.92 14.66
N ALA A 636 -33.90 -0.07 14.33
CA ALA A 636 -33.89 0.75 13.11
C ALA A 636 -33.27 0.05 11.88
N LEU A 637 -32.80 -1.21 12.00
CA LEU A 637 -32.12 -1.97 10.94
C LEU A 637 -33.02 -3.09 10.36
N PRO A 638 -33.96 -2.78 9.44
CA PRO A 638 -34.79 -3.78 8.80
C PRO A 638 -33.99 -4.65 7.81
N PRO A 639 -34.54 -5.80 7.38
CA PRO A 639 -34.07 -6.52 6.20
C PRO A 639 -33.95 -5.61 4.97
N ARG A 640 -32.93 -5.85 4.12
CA ARG A 640 -32.70 -5.04 2.92
C ARG A 640 -33.82 -5.30 1.89
N PRO A 641 -34.60 -4.28 1.48
CA PRO A 641 -35.71 -4.45 0.53
C PRO A 641 -35.20 -4.59 -0.90
N PHE A 642 -35.94 -5.27 -1.78
CA PHE A 642 -35.65 -5.25 -3.23
C PHE A 642 -35.63 -3.80 -3.75
N PRO A 643 -34.64 -3.37 -4.56
CA PRO A 643 -33.56 -4.16 -5.19
C PRO A 643 -32.22 -4.17 -4.43
N LEU A 644 -32.16 -3.77 -3.16
CA LEU A 644 -30.92 -3.64 -2.38
C LEU A 644 -30.35 -5.00 -1.94
N ALA A 645 -29.46 -5.57 -2.76
CA ALA A 645 -28.65 -6.72 -2.35
C ALA A 645 -27.66 -6.36 -1.22
N PRO A 646 -27.23 -7.34 -0.40
CA PRO A 646 -26.02 -7.23 0.41
C PRO A 646 -24.76 -7.09 -0.46
N HIS A 647 -23.71 -6.47 0.07
CA HIS A 647 -22.41 -6.32 -0.61
C HIS A 647 -21.27 -6.36 0.41
N ARG A 648 -20.04 -6.60 -0.06
CA ARG A 648 -18.83 -6.84 0.76
C ARG A 648 -18.51 -5.76 1.82
N GLU A 649 -19.07 -4.57 1.69
CA GLU A 649 -18.81 -3.43 2.59
C GLU A 649 -19.73 -3.45 3.83
N LEU A 650 -20.66 -4.41 3.91
CA LEU A 650 -21.53 -4.70 5.04
C LEU A 650 -20.98 -5.89 5.85
N PHE A 651 -21.41 -6.06 7.11
CA PHE A 651 -21.04 -7.23 7.91
C PHE A 651 -21.59 -8.52 7.31
N THR A 652 -20.79 -9.60 7.37
CA THR A 652 -21.27 -10.97 7.16
C THR A 652 -22.38 -11.29 8.18
N ARG A 653 -23.38 -12.07 7.78
CA ARG A 653 -24.56 -12.39 8.59
C ARG A 653 -24.83 -13.88 8.64
N THR A 654 -25.24 -14.38 9.81
CA THR A 654 -25.75 -15.75 10.01
C THR A 654 -27.28 -15.81 10.04
N THR A 655 -27.95 -14.67 10.15
CA THR A 655 -29.40 -14.48 10.31
C THR A 655 -30.18 -14.37 8.99
N GLY A 656 -29.56 -14.68 7.85
CA GLY A 656 -30.17 -14.55 6.52
C GLY A 656 -30.54 -13.10 6.18
N LEU A 657 -31.83 -12.85 5.89
CA LEU A 657 -32.33 -11.53 5.49
C LEU A 657 -32.33 -10.50 6.63
N ALA A 658 -32.49 -10.93 7.88
CA ALA A 658 -32.47 -10.05 9.04
C ALA A 658 -31.05 -9.56 9.34
N PHE A 659 -30.92 -8.38 9.96
CA PHE A 659 -29.62 -7.90 10.45
C PHE A 659 -29.09 -8.81 11.58
N ASP A 660 -27.78 -9.08 11.56
CA ASP A 660 -27.13 -9.94 12.55
C ASP A 660 -26.59 -9.08 13.70
N ALA A 661 -27.19 -9.21 14.89
CA ALA A 661 -26.81 -8.41 16.06
C ALA A 661 -25.50 -8.87 16.74
N ILE A 662 -24.89 -9.98 16.29
CA ILE A 662 -23.76 -10.65 16.93
C ILE A 662 -22.52 -10.67 16.03
N SER A 663 -22.66 -10.96 14.74
CA SER A 663 -21.54 -11.00 13.77
C SER A 663 -20.70 -9.70 13.72
N PRO A 664 -21.24 -8.48 13.87
CA PRO A 664 -20.42 -7.27 14.01
C PRO A 664 -19.46 -7.33 15.21
N ALA A 665 -19.89 -7.87 16.35
CA ALA A 665 -19.05 -8.05 17.53
C ALA A 665 -17.94 -9.09 17.32
N MET A 666 -18.24 -10.17 16.59
CA MET A 666 -17.21 -11.15 16.17
C MET A 666 -16.15 -10.49 15.29
N ALA A 667 -16.57 -9.71 14.28
CA ALA A 667 -15.68 -9.03 13.36
C ALA A 667 -14.76 -8.00 14.03
N ALA A 668 -15.29 -7.21 14.99
CA ALA A 668 -14.48 -6.24 15.74
C ALA A 668 -13.53 -6.93 16.75
N ALA A 669 -13.96 -8.03 17.38
CA ALA A 669 -13.11 -8.82 18.25
C ALA A 669 -11.97 -9.50 17.47
N ASP A 670 -12.26 -10.13 16.33
CA ASP A 670 -11.27 -10.84 15.50
C ASP A 670 -10.21 -9.87 14.96
N ALA A 671 -10.64 -8.68 14.50
CA ALA A 671 -9.74 -7.60 14.08
C ALA A 671 -8.73 -7.18 15.17
N THR A 672 -9.06 -7.36 16.46
CA THR A 672 -8.12 -7.11 17.56
C THR A 672 -7.29 -8.35 17.90
N VAL A 673 -7.92 -9.52 18.08
CA VAL A 673 -7.21 -10.73 18.55
C VAL A 673 -6.30 -11.35 17.50
N ALA A 674 -6.59 -11.19 16.20
CA ALA A 674 -5.72 -11.61 15.11
C ALA A 674 -4.38 -10.86 15.13
N LEU A 675 -4.36 -9.60 15.57
CA LEU A 675 -3.15 -8.77 15.67
C LEU A 675 -2.41 -8.98 17.01
N LEU A 676 -3.16 -9.24 18.11
CA LEU A 676 -2.58 -9.62 19.41
C LEU A 676 -1.85 -10.98 19.34
N PHE A 677 -2.37 -11.91 18.54
CA PHE A 677 -1.87 -13.27 18.37
C PHE A 677 -1.22 -13.50 17.01
N ASP A 678 -0.61 -12.44 16.45
CA ASP A 678 0.31 -12.56 15.32
C ASP A 678 1.56 -13.40 15.71
N PRO A 679 2.05 -14.31 14.85
CA PRO A 679 3.21 -15.17 15.16
C PRO A 679 4.53 -14.42 15.41
N GLU A 680 4.80 -13.34 14.68
CA GLU A 680 6.03 -12.54 14.86
C GLU A 680 5.97 -11.79 16.20
N ARG A 681 4.80 -11.21 16.51
CA ARG A 681 4.51 -10.56 17.80
C ARG A 681 4.60 -11.53 18.98
N ALA A 682 4.06 -12.73 18.83
CA ALA A 682 4.15 -13.78 19.85
C ALA A 682 5.61 -14.21 20.09
N ALA A 683 6.42 -14.31 19.03
CA ALA A 683 7.85 -14.59 19.14
C ALA A 683 8.63 -13.44 19.81
N LEU A 684 8.25 -12.18 19.56
CA LEU A 684 8.85 -11.00 20.19
C LEU A 684 8.52 -10.90 21.67
N LEU A 685 7.27 -11.16 22.08
CA LEU A 685 6.87 -11.19 23.49
C LEU A 685 7.62 -12.26 24.30
N VAL A 686 7.93 -13.41 23.68
CA VAL A 686 8.78 -14.44 24.29
C VAL A 686 10.24 -13.97 24.42
N GLN A 687 10.80 -13.35 23.37
CA GLN A 687 12.18 -12.87 23.38
C GLN A 687 12.39 -11.71 24.36
N GLN A 688 11.49 -10.72 24.39
CA GLN A 688 11.63 -9.58 25.29
C GLN A 688 11.53 -9.99 26.76
N ALA A 689 10.56 -10.83 27.14
CA ALA A 689 10.43 -11.33 28.51
C ALA A 689 11.56 -12.28 28.96
N ALA A 690 12.31 -12.86 28.01
CA ALA A 690 13.51 -13.65 28.30
C ALA A 690 14.78 -12.80 28.49
N LEU A 691 14.79 -11.57 27.96
CA LEU A 691 15.90 -10.60 28.10
C LEU A 691 15.67 -9.60 29.24
N ASP A 692 14.42 -9.21 29.47
CA ASP A 692 13.97 -8.37 30.58
C ASP A 692 12.75 -9.03 31.25
N PRO A 693 12.90 -9.64 32.44
CA PRO A 693 11.79 -10.23 33.19
C PRO A 693 10.70 -9.22 33.62
N ALA A 694 10.93 -7.91 33.51
CA ALA A 694 9.89 -6.91 33.72
C ALA A 694 8.98 -6.74 32.49
N ALA A 695 9.44 -7.07 31.27
CA ALA A 695 8.64 -6.99 30.05
C ALA A 695 7.47 -8.01 30.05
N PRO A 696 6.32 -7.69 29.43
CA PRO A 696 5.18 -8.62 29.40
C PRO A 696 5.45 -9.80 28.48
N GLY A 697 5.40 -11.02 29.03
CA GLY A 697 5.55 -12.26 28.26
C GLY A 697 4.26 -12.69 27.57
N LEU A 698 4.38 -13.57 26.56
CA LEU A 698 3.23 -14.11 25.81
C LEU A 698 2.15 -14.74 26.72
N SER A 699 2.55 -15.44 27.79
CA SER A 699 1.63 -16.01 28.78
C SER A 699 0.84 -14.93 29.54
N GLU A 700 1.44 -13.77 29.85
CA GLU A 700 0.74 -12.63 30.46
C GLU A 700 -0.36 -12.10 29.52
N VAL A 701 -0.01 -11.88 28.25
CA VAL A 701 -0.93 -11.38 27.21
C VAL A 701 -2.09 -12.36 26.98
N ILE A 702 -1.81 -13.65 26.79
CA ILE A 702 -2.85 -14.68 26.59
C ILE A 702 -3.78 -14.74 27.81
N ARG A 703 -3.24 -14.77 29.04
CA ARG A 703 -4.06 -14.81 30.26
C ARG A 703 -4.90 -13.56 30.45
N ALA A 704 -4.39 -12.39 30.08
CA ALA A 704 -5.15 -11.14 30.14
C ALA A 704 -6.33 -11.14 29.15
N VAL A 705 -6.11 -11.60 27.89
CA VAL A 705 -7.18 -11.75 26.88
C VAL A 705 -8.23 -12.78 27.31
N ILE A 706 -7.81 -13.95 27.82
CA ILE A 706 -8.73 -14.96 28.36
C ILE A 706 -9.52 -14.40 29.55
N THR A 707 -8.89 -13.61 30.42
CA THR A 707 -9.58 -12.99 31.57
C THR A 707 -10.60 -11.95 31.11
N GLN A 708 -10.29 -11.16 30.08
CA GLN A 708 -11.21 -10.18 29.50
C GLN A 708 -12.40 -10.82 28.76
N ALA A 709 -12.23 -11.98 28.12
CA ALA A 709 -13.32 -12.65 27.40
C ALA A 709 -14.21 -13.54 28.30
N PHE A 710 -13.63 -14.18 29.32
CA PHE A 710 -14.32 -15.14 30.19
C PHE A 710 -14.64 -14.61 31.60
N GLY A 711 -14.14 -13.43 31.98
CA GLY A 711 -14.34 -12.79 33.28
C GLY A 711 -15.57 -11.89 33.44
N PRO A 712 -15.95 -11.04 32.45
CA PRO A 712 -17.08 -10.13 32.59
C PRO A 712 -18.41 -10.84 32.83
N THR A 713 -19.20 -10.31 33.76
CA THR A 713 -20.61 -10.67 33.94
C THR A 713 -21.46 -9.76 33.05
N PRO A 714 -22.21 -10.31 32.06
CA PRO A 714 -23.09 -9.52 31.20
C PRO A 714 -24.25 -8.88 31.99
N LYS A 715 -24.70 -7.68 31.56
CA LYS A 715 -25.83 -6.99 32.19
C LYS A 715 -27.19 -7.52 31.75
N ASP A 716 -27.29 -8.03 30.51
CA ASP A 716 -28.49 -8.64 29.95
C ASP A 716 -28.17 -9.81 29.02
N ALA A 717 -29.22 -10.47 28.49
CA ALA A 717 -29.09 -11.63 27.62
C ALA A 717 -28.43 -11.33 26.26
N TYR A 718 -28.51 -10.09 25.74
CA TYR A 718 -27.86 -9.71 24.49
C TYR A 718 -26.35 -9.49 24.70
N GLU A 719 -25.96 -8.81 25.79
CA GLU A 719 -24.56 -8.72 26.20
C GLU A 719 -23.98 -10.11 26.49
N ALA A 720 -24.80 -11.08 26.94
CA ALA A 720 -24.37 -12.46 27.16
C ALA A 720 -24.07 -13.23 25.86
N GLU A 721 -24.86 -13.05 24.79
CA GLU A 721 -24.53 -13.64 23.49
C GLU A 721 -23.30 -12.95 22.86
N VAL A 722 -23.16 -11.63 23.00
CA VAL A 722 -21.94 -10.92 22.57
C VAL A 722 -20.71 -11.41 23.33
N ALA A 723 -20.82 -11.66 24.64
CA ALA A 723 -19.75 -12.28 25.43
C ALA A 723 -19.42 -13.70 24.93
N ARG A 724 -20.43 -14.52 24.61
CA ARG A 724 -20.23 -15.85 24.00
C ARG A 724 -19.52 -15.76 22.65
N ALA A 725 -19.87 -14.79 21.81
CA ALA A 725 -19.22 -14.55 20.53
C ALA A 725 -17.72 -14.18 20.68
N VAL A 726 -17.38 -13.26 21.59
CA VAL A 726 -15.97 -12.90 21.89
C VAL A 726 -15.17 -14.11 22.39
N ARG A 727 -15.74 -14.94 23.25
CA ARG A 727 -15.09 -16.16 23.77
C ARG A 727 -14.74 -17.16 22.65
N TYR A 728 -15.62 -17.34 21.67
CA TYR A 728 -15.36 -18.18 20.50
C TYR A 728 -14.19 -17.64 19.67
N VAL A 729 -14.24 -16.34 19.34
CA VAL A 729 -13.21 -15.65 18.55
C VAL A 729 -11.83 -15.70 19.23
N VAL A 730 -11.76 -15.55 20.55
CA VAL A 730 -10.51 -15.71 21.33
C VAL A 730 -9.98 -17.13 21.26
N VAL A 731 -10.84 -18.15 21.38
CA VAL A 731 -10.43 -19.57 21.26
C VAL A 731 -9.93 -19.88 19.86
N ASP A 732 -10.63 -19.44 18.81
CA ASP A 732 -10.18 -19.62 17.43
C ASP A 732 -8.82 -18.95 17.19
N ALA A 733 -8.65 -17.68 17.56
CA ALA A 733 -7.39 -16.97 17.35
C ALA A 733 -6.19 -17.60 18.08
N LEU A 734 -6.39 -18.14 19.29
CA LEU A 734 -5.36 -18.91 20.01
C LEU A 734 -5.03 -20.24 19.31
N VAL A 735 -6.01 -20.94 18.75
CA VAL A 735 -5.78 -22.14 17.93
C VAL A 735 -5.03 -21.78 16.64
N ARG A 736 -5.36 -20.67 15.98
CA ARG A 736 -4.65 -20.15 14.79
C ARG A 736 -3.18 -19.83 15.13
N LEU A 737 -2.89 -19.22 16.29
CA LEU A 737 -1.52 -19.00 16.76
C LEU A 737 -0.79 -20.34 17.05
N ALA A 738 -1.42 -21.27 17.78
CA ALA A 738 -0.83 -22.58 18.07
C ALA A 738 -0.56 -23.45 16.83
N ARG A 739 -1.16 -23.12 15.68
CA ARG A 739 -0.88 -23.70 14.35
C ARG A 739 0.17 -22.93 13.53
N ARG A 740 0.32 -21.62 13.72
CA ARG A 740 1.17 -20.72 12.89
C ARG A 740 2.43 -20.20 13.60
N ALA A 741 2.63 -20.52 14.88
CA ALA A 741 3.79 -20.08 15.65
C ALA A 741 5.07 -20.86 15.24
N GLU A 742 5.85 -20.28 14.33
CA GLU A 742 7.16 -20.79 13.90
C GLU A 742 8.16 -20.93 15.06
N LEU A 743 8.09 -20.05 16.08
CA LEU A 743 8.92 -20.15 17.29
C LEU A 743 8.35 -21.25 18.23
N PRO A 744 9.08 -22.35 18.50
CA PRO A 744 8.55 -23.47 19.30
C PRO A 744 8.12 -23.07 20.72
N GLN A 745 8.80 -22.10 21.33
CA GLN A 745 8.46 -21.56 22.65
C GLN A 745 7.10 -20.85 22.64
N ALA A 746 6.79 -20.07 21.60
CA ALA A 746 5.49 -19.42 21.46
C ALA A 746 4.37 -20.45 21.22
N ARG A 747 4.65 -21.49 20.40
CA ARG A 747 3.74 -22.63 20.21
C ARG A 747 3.45 -23.37 21.52
N ALA A 748 4.49 -23.71 22.28
CA ALA A 748 4.38 -24.44 23.55
C ALA A 748 3.62 -23.65 24.63
N ILE A 749 3.88 -22.35 24.78
CA ILE A 749 3.13 -21.47 25.69
C ILE A 749 1.65 -21.45 25.30
N THR A 750 1.35 -21.25 24.02
CA THR A 750 -0.04 -21.16 23.53
C THR A 750 -0.81 -22.47 23.77
N LEU A 751 -0.19 -23.63 23.50
CA LEU A 751 -0.78 -24.94 23.80
C LEU A 751 -1.03 -25.15 25.30
N SER A 752 -0.13 -24.69 26.17
CA SER A 752 -0.27 -24.79 27.63
C SER A 752 -1.44 -23.95 28.16
N GLU A 753 -1.57 -22.70 27.70
CA GLU A 753 -2.70 -21.84 28.08
C GLU A 753 -4.03 -22.37 27.51
N LEU A 754 -4.03 -22.96 26.32
CA LEU A 754 -5.22 -23.59 25.71
C LEU A 754 -5.72 -24.81 26.52
N ASP A 755 -4.82 -25.67 26.99
CA ASP A 755 -5.21 -26.79 27.87
C ASP A 755 -5.65 -26.31 29.26
N GLY A 756 -5.05 -25.22 29.76
CA GLY A 756 -5.54 -24.48 30.93
C GLY A 756 -6.97 -23.94 30.74
N LEU A 757 -7.26 -23.36 29.58
CA LEU A 757 -8.60 -22.88 29.22
C LEU A 757 -9.60 -24.02 29.05
N ARG A 758 -9.22 -25.13 28.41
CA ARG A 758 -10.05 -26.34 28.30
C ARG A 758 -10.48 -26.84 29.68
N ARG A 759 -9.55 -26.99 30.65
CA ARG A 759 -9.90 -27.34 32.04
C ARG A 759 -10.88 -26.35 32.69
N ARG A 760 -10.71 -25.05 32.46
CA ARG A 760 -11.65 -24.02 32.97
C ARG A 760 -13.04 -24.18 32.37
N LEU A 761 -13.14 -24.49 31.08
CA LEU A 761 -14.40 -24.74 30.38
C LEU A 761 -15.08 -26.03 30.89
N ASP A 762 -14.31 -27.11 31.08
CA ASP A 762 -14.82 -28.35 31.69
C ASP A 762 -15.47 -28.10 33.08
N ALA A 763 -14.91 -27.20 33.89
CA ALA A 763 -15.49 -26.78 35.17
C ALA A 763 -16.70 -25.83 35.07
N VAL A 764 -16.97 -25.19 33.92
CA VAL A 764 -18.20 -24.39 33.71
C VAL A 764 -19.41 -25.29 33.48
N LYS A 765 -19.23 -26.46 32.83
CA LYS A 765 -20.29 -27.44 32.55
C LYS A 765 -21.02 -27.88 33.82
N THR A 766 -20.26 -28.16 34.88
CA THR A 766 -20.76 -28.65 36.17
C THR A 766 -21.12 -27.54 37.16
N ARG A 767 -20.79 -26.27 36.89
CA ARG A 767 -21.08 -25.14 37.79
C ARG A 767 -22.60 -24.92 37.90
N PRO A 768 -23.22 -24.99 39.11
CA PRO A 768 -24.66 -24.79 39.24
C PRO A 768 -25.14 -23.45 38.70
N SER A 769 -24.43 -22.36 39.02
CA SER A 769 -24.75 -20.98 38.61
C SER A 769 -24.44 -20.63 37.15
N ALA A 770 -23.93 -21.54 36.33
CA ALA A 770 -23.75 -21.29 34.89
C ALA A 770 -25.07 -21.52 34.14
N SER A 771 -25.41 -20.62 33.20
CA SER A 771 -26.63 -20.77 32.38
C SER A 771 -26.54 -21.98 31.44
N ALA A 772 -27.68 -22.45 30.93
CA ALA A 772 -27.70 -23.53 29.94
C ALA A 772 -26.88 -23.19 28.69
N ALA A 773 -26.94 -21.93 28.22
CA ALA A 773 -26.16 -21.46 27.07
C ALA A 773 -24.64 -21.39 27.35
N ASP A 774 -24.24 -20.98 28.56
CA ASP A 774 -22.82 -20.98 28.95
C ASP A 774 -22.27 -22.40 29.13
N LYS A 775 -23.09 -23.34 29.63
CA LYS A 775 -22.76 -24.77 29.71
C LYS A 775 -22.60 -25.38 28.32
N ALA A 776 -23.55 -25.13 27.40
CA ALA A 776 -23.49 -25.62 26.03
C ALA A 776 -22.27 -25.06 25.25
N GLN A 777 -21.98 -23.76 25.39
CA GLN A 777 -20.75 -23.20 24.81
C GLN A 777 -19.49 -23.82 25.43
N ALA A 778 -19.46 -24.01 26.75
CA ALA A 778 -18.31 -24.61 27.41
C ALA A 778 -18.09 -26.08 26.99
N GLU A 779 -19.16 -26.81 26.68
CA GLU A 779 -19.10 -28.13 26.06
C GLU A 779 -18.51 -28.09 24.64
N MET A 780 -19.05 -27.23 23.77
CA MET A 780 -18.56 -27.04 22.40
C MET A 780 -17.07 -26.67 22.37
N LEU A 781 -16.68 -25.59 23.06
CA LEU A 781 -15.31 -25.07 23.07
C LEU A 781 -14.31 -26.03 23.72
N ALA A 782 -14.67 -26.70 24.83
CA ALA A 782 -13.78 -27.70 25.42
C ALA A 782 -13.64 -28.95 24.53
N GLY A 783 -14.70 -29.34 23.81
CA GLY A 783 -14.67 -30.44 22.84
C GLY A 783 -13.79 -30.12 21.64
N GLU A 784 -13.88 -28.91 21.08
CA GLU A 784 -12.98 -28.41 20.04
C GLU A 784 -11.53 -28.35 20.51
N LEU A 785 -11.27 -27.75 21.69
CA LEU A 785 -9.93 -27.68 22.25
C LEU A 785 -9.35 -29.05 22.57
N LYS A 786 -10.15 -30.02 23.04
CA LYS A 786 -9.67 -31.39 23.21
C LYS A 786 -9.23 -32.00 21.88
N ARG A 787 -10.08 -31.94 20.84
CA ARG A 787 -9.74 -32.47 19.50
C ARG A 787 -8.48 -31.82 18.91
N PHE A 788 -8.29 -30.52 19.11
CA PHE A 788 -7.09 -29.82 18.69
C PHE A 788 -5.85 -30.20 19.50
N LEU A 789 -5.95 -30.31 20.83
CA LEU A 789 -4.83 -30.69 21.70
C LEU A 789 -4.44 -32.17 21.53
N ASP A 790 -5.39 -33.05 21.20
CA ASP A 790 -5.15 -34.45 20.87
C ASP A 790 -4.35 -34.61 19.54
N ASN A 791 -4.49 -33.67 18.60
CA ASN A 791 -3.78 -33.68 17.32
C ASN A 791 -3.63 -32.26 16.72
N PRO A 792 -2.63 -31.46 17.17
CA PRO A 792 -2.50 -30.05 16.81
C PRO A 792 -1.98 -29.81 15.38
N ASP A 793 -1.42 -30.85 14.75
CA ASP A 793 -0.91 -30.83 13.38
C ASP A 793 -1.94 -31.38 12.37
N ALA A 794 -3.13 -31.81 12.82
CA ALA A 794 -4.23 -32.21 11.93
C ALA A 794 -4.59 -31.07 10.97
N PRO A 795 -4.76 -31.31 9.65
CA PRO A 795 -5.21 -30.28 8.72
C PRO A 795 -6.56 -29.71 9.16
N ASP A 796 -6.83 -28.45 8.87
CA ASP A 796 -8.07 -27.78 9.25
C ASP A 796 -9.22 -28.27 8.36
N THR A 797 -9.89 -29.34 8.80
CA THR A 797 -10.93 -30.05 8.02
C THR A 797 -12.27 -29.33 7.99
N ALA A 798 -12.46 -28.34 8.85
CA ALA A 798 -13.56 -27.38 8.75
C ALA A 798 -12.97 -26.01 8.38
N PRO A 799 -13.28 -25.44 7.20
CA PRO A 799 -13.05 -24.02 6.99
C PRO A 799 -13.93 -23.27 7.99
N ARG A 800 -13.32 -22.73 9.06
CA ARG A 800 -13.96 -21.70 9.87
C ARG A 800 -14.10 -20.48 8.97
N ASP A 801 -15.30 -20.24 8.47
CA ASP A 801 -15.65 -19.01 7.73
C ASP A 801 -15.49 -17.82 8.68
N ALA A 802 -14.26 -17.31 8.75
CA ALA A 802 -13.86 -16.30 9.71
C ALA A 802 -14.72 -15.04 9.49
N VAL A 803 -15.49 -14.66 10.52
CA VAL A 803 -16.37 -13.49 10.51
C VAL A 803 -15.51 -12.24 10.46
N SER A 804 -15.08 -11.91 9.25
CA SER A 804 -14.07 -10.92 8.95
C SER A 804 -14.70 -9.53 8.97
N PRO A 805 -13.97 -8.48 9.43
CA PRO A 805 -14.44 -7.11 9.27
C PRO A 805 -14.58 -6.76 7.77
N PRO A 806 -15.61 -5.98 7.38
CA PRO A 806 -15.73 -5.47 6.02
C PRO A 806 -14.47 -4.69 5.58
N PRO A 807 -14.11 -4.71 4.28
CA PRO A 807 -12.83 -4.22 3.76
C PRO A 807 -12.44 -2.86 4.31
N GLY A 808 -11.26 -2.84 4.94
CA GLY A 808 -10.78 -1.71 5.72
C GLY A 808 -10.32 -0.55 4.86
N SER A 809 -9.04 -0.58 4.51
CA SER A 809 -8.52 0.19 3.38
C SER A 809 -9.16 -0.32 2.07
N PRO A 810 -8.94 0.35 0.92
CA PRO A 810 -8.96 -0.39 -0.34
C PRO A 810 -7.99 -1.57 -0.19
N SER A 811 -8.36 -2.77 -0.62
CA SER A 811 -7.57 -3.96 -0.31
C SER A 811 -6.16 -3.88 -0.90
N ALA A 812 -5.17 -4.08 -0.03
CA ALA A 812 -3.77 -4.28 -0.38
C ALA A 812 -3.32 -5.57 0.29
N THR A 813 -3.67 -6.71 -0.30
CA THR A 813 -3.06 -7.99 0.06
C THR A 813 -1.54 -7.85 -0.14
N ASN A 814 -0.77 -8.14 0.91
CA ASN A 814 0.54 -7.51 1.13
C ASN A 814 1.64 -8.02 0.17
N ARG A 815 1.65 -7.49 -1.07
CA ARG A 815 2.63 -7.81 -2.14
C ARG A 815 3.04 -6.63 -3.02
N HIS A 816 2.50 -5.42 -2.81
CA HIS A 816 3.00 -4.22 -3.50
C HIS A 816 4.35 -3.77 -2.93
N ARG A 817 5.42 -4.45 -3.35
CA ARG A 817 6.74 -3.84 -3.48
C ARG A 817 6.61 -2.68 -4.50
N PRO A 818 7.21 -1.51 -4.27
CA PRO A 818 7.31 -0.50 -5.31
C PRO A 818 8.12 -1.06 -6.50
N PRO A 819 7.77 -0.73 -7.76
CA PRO A 819 8.57 -1.10 -8.91
C PRO A 819 9.98 -0.48 -8.77
N GLY A 820 11.01 -1.32 -8.90
CA GLY A 820 12.41 -0.96 -8.66
C GLY A 820 13.11 -1.79 -7.57
N ALA A 821 12.37 -2.37 -6.62
CA ALA A 821 12.95 -3.14 -5.50
C ALA A 821 13.27 -4.61 -5.83
N GLU A 822 13.84 -4.92 -7.00
CA GLU A 822 14.31 -6.27 -7.35
C GLU A 822 15.65 -6.62 -6.70
N ARG A 823 15.64 -6.88 -5.39
CA ARG A 823 16.80 -7.52 -4.75
C ARG A 823 16.98 -8.95 -5.24
N ALA A 824 18.05 -9.20 -5.98
CA ALA A 824 18.64 -10.52 -6.09
C ALA A 824 18.93 -11.08 -4.67
N ARG A 825 18.59 -12.35 -4.43
CA ARG A 825 19.02 -13.05 -3.21
C ARG A 825 20.50 -13.44 -3.37
N PRO A 826 21.36 -13.22 -2.37
CA PRO A 826 22.69 -13.85 -2.39
C PRO A 826 22.54 -15.38 -2.38
N LEU A 827 23.37 -16.06 -3.17
CA LEU A 827 23.31 -17.51 -3.36
C LEU A 827 23.81 -18.26 -2.12
N ALA A 828 22.90 -18.63 -1.23
CA ALA A 828 23.16 -19.64 -0.21
C ALA A 828 22.95 -21.04 -0.81
N MET A 829 24.02 -21.83 -0.93
CA MET A 829 23.92 -23.24 -1.36
C MET A 829 23.52 -24.13 -0.19
N GLY A 830 22.45 -24.93 -0.33
CA GLY A 830 22.08 -25.93 0.69
C GLY A 830 20.75 -26.64 0.45
N SER A 831 20.82 -27.93 0.11
CA SER A 831 19.79 -28.98 0.25
C SER A 831 18.34 -28.72 -0.22
N SER A 832 17.90 -29.45 -1.24
CA SER A 832 16.48 -29.56 -1.65
C SER A 832 15.78 -30.78 -1.03
N SER A 833 14.69 -30.57 -0.29
CA SER A 833 13.76 -31.65 0.10
C SER A 833 12.79 -32.02 -1.04
N ARG A 834 12.37 -33.28 -1.09
CA ARG A 834 11.39 -33.83 -2.07
C ARG A 834 9.95 -33.85 -1.48
N SER A 835 9.02 -34.45 -2.24
CA SER A 835 7.59 -34.72 -1.93
C SER A 835 6.64 -33.52 -2.17
N ASP A 836 5.45 -33.66 -2.76
CA ASP A 836 4.81 -34.83 -3.40
C ASP A 836 3.86 -34.48 -4.56
N ARG A 837 3.37 -35.49 -5.29
CA ARG A 837 2.31 -35.37 -6.33
C ARG A 837 0.96 -35.90 -5.83
N PRO A 838 -0.19 -35.33 -6.25
CA PRO A 838 -1.50 -35.94 -6.05
C PRO A 838 -1.72 -37.16 -6.98
N PRO A 839 -2.61 -38.10 -6.63
CA PRO A 839 -2.86 -39.32 -7.40
C PRO A 839 -3.95 -39.16 -8.47
N GLU A 840 -3.83 -39.93 -9.57
CA GLU A 840 -4.90 -40.17 -10.54
C GLU A 840 -5.72 -41.43 -10.17
N PRO A 841 -7.05 -41.45 -10.38
CA PRO A 841 -7.87 -42.64 -10.18
C PRO A 841 -7.72 -43.63 -11.34
N ARG A 842 -7.50 -44.92 -11.05
CA ARG A 842 -7.50 -46.00 -12.05
C ARG A 842 -8.88 -46.62 -12.21
N ALA A 843 -9.45 -46.55 -13.41
CA ALA A 843 -10.51 -47.47 -13.85
C ALA A 843 -9.90 -48.75 -14.47
N ARG A 844 -10.63 -49.86 -14.41
CA ARG A 844 -10.35 -51.11 -15.17
C ARG A 844 -11.58 -51.46 -16.05
N PRO A 845 -11.40 -52.22 -17.16
CA PRO A 845 -12.16 -52.00 -18.39
C PRO A 845 -12.85 -53.27 -18.95
N VAL A 846 -13.20 -53.26 -20.25
CA VAL A 846 -13.45 -54.42 -21.18
C VAL A 846 -14.92 -54.94 -21.20
N PRO A 847 -15.56 -55.21 -22.38
CA PRO A 847 -15.36 -54.63 -23.74
C PRO A 847 -16.65 -54.50 -24.63
N ALA A 848 -16.42 -54.29 -25.94
CA ALA A 848 -17.21 -54.73 -27.12
C ALA A 848 -18.30 -53.81 -27.73
N SER A 849 -18.47 -53.67 -29.06
CA SER A 849 -17.54 -53.75 -30.24
C SER A 849 -18.32 -53.38 -31.55
N ILE A 850 -17.65 -53.36 -32.73
CA ILE A 850 -18.20 -53.34 -34.11
C ILE A 850 -18.65 -51.94 -34.64
N PHE A 851 -18.25 -51.41 -35.81
CA PHE A 851 -17.26 -51.82 -36.84
C PHE A 851 -16.62 -50.60 -37.61
N ARG A 852 -15.70 -50.94 -38.53
CA ARG A 852 -14.90 -50.16 -39.52
C ARG A 852 -15.71 -49.35 -40.59
N ALA A 853 -15.18 -48.45 -41.44
CA ALA A 853 -13.92 -47.64 -41.53
C ALA A 853 -13.89 -46.70 -42.80
N ILE A 854 -13.01 -45.65 -42.82
CA ILE A 854 -12.08 -45.13 -43.89
C ILE A 854 -12.59 -44.97 -45.37
N PRO A 855 -12.20 -43.96 -46.22
CA PRO A 855 -11.30 -42.76 -46.10
C PRO A 855 -11.91 -41.40 -46.60
N ALA A 856 -11.05 -40.39 -46.84
CA ALA A 856 -11.30 -39.06 -47.47
C ALA A 856 -11.40 -39.10 -49.03
N PRO A 857 -11.63 -37.98 -49.77
CA PRO A 857 -10.55 -37.02 -50.09
C PRO A 857 -10.96 -35.53 -50.40
N ASP A 858 -9.97 -34.73 -50.81
CA ASP A 858 -10.03 -33.44 -51.58
C ASP A 858 -10.03 -33.80 -53.12
N PRO A 859 -10.05 -32.91 -54.16
CA PRO A 859 -10.04 -31.44 -54.18
C PRO A 859 -10.81 -30.70 -55.35
N LEU A 860 -10.59 -29.38 -55.46
CA LEU A 860 -10.51 -28.53 -56.68
C LEU A 860 -11.74 -28.00 -57.48
N HIS A 861 -11.54 -26.74 -57.91
CA HIS A 861 -11.91 -26.05 -59.17
C HIS A 861 -13.19 -25.20 -59.40
N ARG A 862 -12.91 -23.89 -59.54
CA ARG A 862 -13.60 -22.77 -60.24
C ARG A 862 -14.63 -23.12 -61.34
N VAL A 863 -15.69 -22.29 -61.41
CA VAL A 863 -16.02 -21.42 -62.57
C VAL A 863 -16.54 -20.05 -62.04
N SER A 864 -16.34 -18.97 -62.79
CA SER A 864 -16.95 -17.64 -62.62
C SER A 864 -17.23 -17.08 -64.03
N PRO A 865 -18.29 -16.26 -64.27
CA PRO A 865 -18.11 -14.81 -64.06
C PRO A 865 -19.41 -14.01 -63.75
N MET A 866 -19.25 -12.78 -63.24
CA MET A 866 -19.65 -11.54 -63.96
C MET A 866 -19.27 -10.24 -63.19
N LYS A 867 -18.83 -9.26 -63.99
CA LYS A 867 -18.63 -7.80 -63.82
C LYS A 867 -19.24 -7.14 -62.54
N ARG A 868 -18.46 -6.35 -61.76
CA ARG A 868 -18.24 -4.88 -61.86
C ARG A 868 -19.55 -4.05 -61.72
N LEU A 869 -19.62 -2.93 -60.98
CA LEU A 869 -18.59 -1.91 -60.70
C LEU A 869 -18.86 -1.09 -59.40
N ALA A 870 -17.80 -0.54 -58.79
CA ALA A 870 -17.65 0.69 -57.97
C ALA A 870 -18.72 1.19 -56.95
N LEU A 871 -18.19 1.63 -55.79
CA LEU A 871 -18.85 2.48 -54.78
C LEU A 871 -18.93 3.96 -55.21
N ALA A 872 -19.84 4.73 -54.58
CA ALA A 872 -19.75 6.19 -54.48
C ALA A 872 -20.13 6.67 -53.05
N ARG A 873 -19.47 7.73 -52.55
CA ARG A 873 -19.67 8.30 -51.20
C ARG A 873 -20.66 9.50 -51.20
N PRO A 874 -21.35 9.80 -50.07
CA PRO A 874 -22.31 10.90 -49.98
C PRO A 874 -21.69 12.25 -49.54
N CYS A 875 -22.20 13.37 -50.07
CA CYS A 875 -21.96 14.73 -49.57
C CYS A 875 -23.00 15.75 -50.14
N PRO A 876 -23.09 17.03 -49.69
CA PRO A 876 -24.07 17.37 -48.67
C PRO A 876 -24.95 18.61 -48.97
N ARG A 877 -26.00 18.83 -48.17
CA ARG A 877 -26.77 20.09 -47.97
C ARG A 877 -27.75 19.91 -46.79
N CYS A 878 -28.31 20.93 -46.12
CA CYS A 878 -27.79 22.22 -45.64
C CYS A 878 -28.87 22.88 -44.73
N ARG A 879 -28.47 23.79 -43.84
CA ARG A 879 -29.28 24.89 -43.24
C ARG A 879 -30.41 24.63 -42.20
N LEU A 880 -30.29 25.45 -41.15
CA LEU A 880 -31.31 26.27 -40.44
C LEU A 880 -31.86 25.84 -39.06
N ARG A 881 -32.50 26.82 -38.39
CA ARG A 881 -32.57 27.02 -36.93
C ARG A 881 -34.00 27.34 -36.45
N ARG A 882 -34.29 26.96 -35.20
CA ARG A 882 -35.23 27.60 -34.23
C ARG A 882 -36.73 27.73 -34.60
N CYS A 883 -37.58 27.06 -33.82
CA CYS A 883 -38.56 27.64 -32.86
C CYS A 883 -38.99 26.49 -31.90
N ALA A 884 -39.29 26.64 -30.60
CA ALA A 884 -40.23 27.53 -29.89
C ALA A 884 -41.71 27.16 -30.13
N LEU A 885 -42.62 27.08 -29.14
CA LEU A 885 -42.51 27.16 -27.66
C LEU A 885 -43.84 26.67 -27.00
N GLN A 886 -43.78 26.06 -25.81
CA GLN A 886 -44.90 26.02 -24.82
C GLN A 886 -46.21 25.25 -25.24
N PRO A 887 -47.31 25.17 -24.43
CA PRO A 887 -47.35 24.24 -23.28
C PRO A 887 -48.74 23.59 -22.95
N ARG A 888 -48.82 22.88 -21.81
CA ARG A 888 -50.04 22.55 -21.01
C ARG A 888 -51.16 21.70 -21.67
N ARG A 889 -51.46 20.52 -21.09
CA ARG A 889 -52.66 20.31 -20.23
C ARG A 889 -52.73 18.91 -19.58
N ARG A 890 -53.47 18.88 -18.46
CA ARG A 890 -54.05 17.75 -17.68
C ARG A 890 -55.57 17.64 -18.08
N PRO A 891 -56.44 16.72 -17.57
CA PRO A 891 -56.25 15.50 -16.76
C PRO A 891 -57.22 14.29 -17.06
N LEU A 892 -57.10 13.20 -16.27
CA LEU A 892 -58.16 12.34 -15.63
C LEU A 892 -59.29 11.59 -16.42
N GLY A 893 -59.42 10.27 -16.13
CA GLY A 893 -60.70 9.53 -15.98
C GLY A 893 -61.20 8.66 -17.16
N ARG A 894 -62.10 7.67 -17.01
CA ARG A 894 -62.65 6.97 -15.79
C ARG A 894 -63.53 5.73 -16.18
N ALA A 895 -63.27 4.53 -15.62
CA ALA A 895 -64.22 3.36 -15.49
C ALA A 895 -64.82 2.74 -16.81
N ARG A 896 -65.56 1.60 -16.89
CA ARG A 896 -65.79 0.35 -16.11
C ARG A 896 -66.49 -0.73 -17.01
N GLU A 897 -66.78 -1.93 -16.49
CA GLU A 897 -67.69 -3.01 -17.03
C GLU A 897 -67.23 -3.83 -18.27
N ALA A 898 -67.80 -5.01 -18.63
CA ALA A 898 -68.38 -6.17 -17.90
C ALA A 898 -68.71 -7.36 -18.88
N ARG A 899 -69.18 -8.52 -18.35
CA ARG A 899 -69.64 -9.79 -19.02
C ARG A 899 -68.49 -10.72 -19.47
N HIS A 900 -68.40 -12.04 -19.21
CA HIS A 900 -69.28 -13.23 -19.03
C HIS A 900 -69.35 -14.14 -20.26
N HIS A 901 -68.86 -15.39 -20.15
CA HIS A 901 -69.58 -16.64 -20.51
C HIS A 901 -68.83 -17.93 -20.04
N HIS A 902 -69.50 -19.08 -20.19
CA HIS A 902 -69.21 -20.44 -19.67
C HIS A 902 -69.97 -21.44 -20.60
N PRO A 903 -70.02 -22.79 -20.42
CA PRO A 903 -69.18 -23.76 -19.69
C PRO A 903 -68.87 -25.07 -20.52
N ARG A 904 -68.17 -26.08 -19.95
CA ARG A 904 -68.53 -27.54 -19.92
C ARG A 904 -67.41 -28.44 -19.32
N ARG A 905 -67.67 -29.76 -19.16
CA ARG A 905 -66.89 -30.77 -18.39
C ARG A 905 -66.37 -31.92 -19.26
N LEU A 906 -65.38 -32.69 -18.77
CA LEU A 906 -65.40 -34.17 -18.56
C LEU A 906 -63.99 -34.74 -18.19
N GLY A 907 -63.92 -35.90 -17.50
CA GLY A 907 -62.70 -36.74 -17.42
C GLY A 907 -62.08 -37.04 -16.03
N HIS A 908 -61.81 -38.32 -15.74
CA HIS A 908 -61.16 -38.90 -14.53
C HIS A 908 -60.87 -40.40 -14.82
N PRO A 909 -60.14 -41.18 -13.97
CA PRO A 909 -58.77 -41.06 -13.44
C PRO A 909 -57.87 -42.22 -14.01
N PRO A 910 -56.70 -42.59 -13.41
CA PRO A 910 -56.71 -43.55 -12.30
C PRO A 910 -55.60 -43.38 -11.22
N HIS A 911 -55.68 -44.24 -10.19
CA HIS A 911 -54.76 -44.40 -9.04
C HIS A 911 -53.86 -45.65 -9.25
N PRO A 912 -52.79 -45.96 -8.46
CA PRO A 912 -52.99 -46.57 -7.13
C PRO A 912 -51.84 -46.53 -6.06
N ARG A 913 -52.21 -46.68 -4.76
CA ARG A 913 -51.54 -47.49 -3.67
C ARG A 913 -50.07 -47.18 -3.25
N GLN A 914 -49.55 -47.44 -2.04
CA GLN A 914 -50.02 -47.86 -0.68
C GLN A 914 -48.84 -47.71 0.33
N ASP A 915 -48.96 -47.61 1.68
CA ASP A 915 -50.10 -47.71 2.63
C ASP A 915 -49.80 -47.05 4.02
N ARG A 916 -48.68 -47.36 4.70
CA ARG A 916 -48.64 -48.16 5.96
C ARG A 916 -47.75 -47.43 7.00
N ARG A 917 -48.04 -47.13 8.28
CA ARG A 917 -49.20 -47.17 9.22
C ARG A 917 -49.01 -45.96 10.22
N GLY A 918 -49.89 -45.53 11.13
CA GLY A 918 -51.31 -45.81 11.43
C GLY A 918 -51.65 -45.65 12.94
N ARG A 919 -52.91 -45.23 13.27
CA ARG A 919 -53.55 -45.11 14.63
C ARG A 919 -53.07 -43.92 15.51
N ARG A 920 -53.88 -43.26 16.38
CA ARG A 920 -55.29 -43.44 16.85
C ARG A 920 -55.90 -42.09 17.34
N LEU A 921 -57.22 -41.88 17.10
CA LEU A 921 -58.36 -41.57 18.03
C LEU A 921 -58.12 -40.85 19.39
N ARG A 922 -59.01 -40.03 20.01
CA ARG A 922 -60.36 -39.45 19.68
C ARG A 922 -60.86 -38.44 20.78
N HIS A 923 -61.72 -37.46 20.37
CA HIS A 923 -62.92 -36.88 21.05
C HIS A 923 -62.94 -35.93 22.30
N ASP A 924 -64.03 -35.13 22.33
CA ASP A 924 -64.80 -34.49 23.45
C ASP A 924 -64.24 -33.27 24.24
N LEU A 925 -65.03 -32.29 24.77
CA LEU A 925 -66.42 -31.81 24.50
C LEU A 925 -66.65 -30.32 24.98
N GLN A 926 -67.84 -29.78 24.67
CA GLN A 926 -68.44 -28.42 24.86
C GLN A 926 -68.58 -27.83 26.31
N PRO A 927 -69.19 -26.62 26.56
CA PRO A 927 -69.26 -25.32 25.82
C PRO A 927 -69.19 -24.02 26.71
N GLY A 928 -69.29 -22.82 26.10
CA GLY A 928 -69.56 -21.52 26.79
C GLY A 928 -70.16 -20.42 25.87
N ARG A 929 -70.90 -19.43 26.41
CA ARG A 929 -71.63 -18.35 25.68
C ARG A 929 -70.91 -16.97 25.80
N GLY A 930 -71.17 -15.91 25.00
CA GLY A 930 -72.21 -15.66 23.98
C GLY A 930 -71.92 -14.47 23.02
N ARG A 931 -72.96 -13.88 22.38
CA ARG A 931 -72.92 -12.87 21.29
C ARG A 931 -73.42 -11.47 21.76
N LEU A 932 -73.06 -10.27 21.24
CA LEU A 932 -72.67 -9.69 19.92
C LEU A 932 -73.84 -8.98 19.17
N GLN A 933 -73.97 -7.64 19.29
CA GLN A 933 -74.58 -6.66 18.33
C GLN A 933 -74.50 -5.20 18.88
N PRO A 934 -74.61 -4.11 18.06
CA PRO A 934 -75.90 -3.50 17.65
C PRO A 934 -75.94 -2.89 16.21
N ARG A 935 -76.90 -1.97 15.95
CA ARG A 935 -77.36 -1.46 14.63
C ARG A 935 -77.19 0.08 14.44
N ARG A 936 -77.68 0.56 13.29
CA ARG A 936 -77.77 1.92 12.71
C ARG A 936 -78.74 2.93 13.39
N ASP A 937 -78.39 4.21 13.20
CA ASP A 937 -79.17 5.42 12.83
C ASP A 937 -80.23 6.13 13.77
N GLU A 938 -80.20 7.48 13.66
CA GLU A 938 -81.21 8.55 13.89
C GLU A 938 -81.65 9.12 15.28
N LEU A 939 -81.38 10.45 15.46
CA LEU A 939 -82.25 11.58 15.95
C LEU A 939 -82.85 11.54 17.41
N ARG A 940 -83.20 12.65 18.12
CA ARG A 940 -83.38 14.10 17.82
C ARG A 940 -83.43 15.00 19.09
N GLN A 941 -83.34 16.35 18.92
CA GLN A 941 -83.62 17.47 19.88
C GLN A 941 -82.56 17.71 21.00
N ARG A 942 -82.24 18.92 21.51
CA ARG A 942 -82.68 20.36 21.38
C ARG A 942 -81.49 21.27 21.86
N ALA A 943 -81.41 22.62 21.89
CA ALA A 943 -82.29 23.76 21.58
C ALA A 943 -81.55 25.01 20.98
N GLY A 944 -81.12 26.03 21.76
CA GLY A 944 -80.51 27.32 21.31
C GLY A 944 -80.21 28.31 22.47
N PRO A 945 -79.96 29.65 22.28
CA PRO A 945 -80.09 30.46 21.04
C PRO A 945 -79.07 31.64 20.76
N HIS A 946 -79.17 32.28 19.57
CA HIS A 946 -78.65 33.62 19.09
C HIS A 946 -77.11 33.92 19.07
N GLY A 947 -76.49 34.80 18.23
CA GLY A 947 -76.92 35.77 17.18
C GLY A 947 -75.78 36.16 16.14
N PRO A 948 -75.95 37.12 15.17
CA PRO A 948 -75.37 37.00 13.79
C PRO A 948 -74.62 38.21 13.10
N GLY A 949 -74.14 38.01 11.84
CA GLY A 949 -73.63 38.99 10.80
C GLY A 949 -72.43 38.43 9.98
N GLU A 950 -72.30 38.37 8.62
CA GLU A 950 -72.43 39.28 7.43
C GLU A 950 -71.33 40.38 7.27
N GLY A 951 -70.73 40.72 6.09
CA GLY A 951 -70.78 40.17 4.71
C GLY A 951 -69.98 40.97 3.62
N ARG A 952 -69.86 40.42 2.38
CA ARG A 952 -69.63 41.03 1.00
C ARG A 952 -68.43 41.94 0.55
N GLU A 953 -67.90 41.58 -0.65
CA GLU A 953 -67.58 42.36 -1.89
C GLU A 953 -66.36 43.34 -2.12
N ARG A 954 -65.68 43.10 -3.28
CA ARG A 954 -65.16 44.03 -4.35
C ARG A 954 -63.84 44.85 -4.31
N ARG A 955 -62.95 44.48 -5.26
CA ARG A 955 -62.32 45.26 -6.39
C ARG A 955 -61.33 46.45 -6.18
N LEU A 956 -60.21 46.33 -6.94
CA LEU A 956 -59.49 47.33 -7.78
C LEU A 956 -58.68 48.50 -7.15
N GLY A 957 -57.34 48.36 -7.17
CA GLY A 957 -56.41 49.16 -8.00
C GLY A 957 -55.96 50.58 -7.58
N GLY A 958 -54.65 50.88 -7.68
CA GLY A 958 -54.08 52.24 -7.64
C GLY A 958 -52.72 52.39 -6.92
N PRO A 959 -51.75 53.18 -7.45
CA PRO A 959 -50.47 53.57 -6.79
C PRO A 959 -50.37 55.12 -6.66
N PRO A 960 -49.20 55.81 -6.50
CA PRO A 960 -47.85 55.44 -6.05
C PRO A 960 -47.24 56.36 -4.92
N ASP A 961 -45.95 56.17 -4.61
CA ASP A 961 -44.97 57.14 -4.02
C ASP A 961 -45.01 57.55 -2.51
N ALA A 962 -43.98 58.29 -2.09
CA ALA A 962 -43.43 58.44 -0.71
C ALA A 962 -43.57 59.91 -0.15
N PRO A 963 -42.88 60.45 0.90
CA PRO A 963 -41.80 59.95 1.80
C PRO A 963 -41.84 60.41 3.32
N LEU A 964 -40.71 60.32 4.05
CA LEU A 964 -40.22 61.12 5.24
C LEU A 964 -40.32 60.61 6.73
N ARG A 965 -39.13 60.50 7.37
CA ARG A 965 -38.64 61.05 8.70
C ARG A 965 -39.38 60.77 10.06
N ALA A 966 -38.75 60.83 11.27
CA ALA A 966 -37.34 60.81 11.76
C ALA A 966 -37.23 60.75 13.31
N GLY A 967 -36.02 60.53 13.88
CA GLY A 967 -35.63 60.73 15.31
C GLY A 967 -35.05 59.47 16.01
N GLY A 968 -34.07 59.50 16.94
CA GLY A 968 -33.23 60.58 17.51
C GLY A 968 -32.03 60.03 18.35
N LEU A 969 -31.13 60.89 18.87
CA LEU A 969 -29.89 60.56 19.63
C LEU A 969 -29.66 61.53 20.82
N PRO A 970 -28.80 61.19 21.81
CA PRO A 970 -27.59 62.01 22.06
C PRO A 970 -26.33 61.19 22.47
N GLN A 971 -25.16 61.39 21.84
CA GLN A 971 -24.05 62.34 22.13
C GLN A 971 -23.02 61.87 23.19
N GLY A 972 -21.71 62.18 23.07
CA GLY A 972 -20.98 62.92 22.02
C GLY A 972 -20.09 62.00 21.15
N VAL A 973 -18.81 62.26 20.82
CA VAL A 973 -17.91 63.46 20.81
C VAL A 973 -16.52 63.00 20.27
N VAL A 974 -15.55 63.80 19.76
CA VAL A 974 -15.47 64.88 18.73
C VAL A 974 -13.94 65.17 18.53
N ARG A 975 -13.29 65.45 17.38
CA ARG A 975 -13.70 65.91 16.03
C ARG A 975 -13.55 64.80 14.96
N GLY A 976 -12.58 64.69 14.01
CA GLY A 976 -11.41 65.47 13.54
C GLY A 976 -10.34 64.52 12.92
N ARG A 977 -9.57 64.81 11.84
CA ARG A 977 -9.46 65.99 10.94
C ARG A 977 -9.18 65.59 9.45
N ARG A 978 -10.21 65.66 8.60
CA ARG A 978 -10.19 66.05 7.15
C ARG A 978 -9.57 65.14 6.04
N PRO A 979 -9.98 65.29 4.74
CA PRO A 979 -10.12 64.16 3.79
C PRO A 979 -9.76 64.47 2.29
N HIS A 980 -10.24 63.60 1.36
CA HIS A 980 -10.44 63.68 -0.12
C HIS A 980 -9.73 62.55 -0.92
N ALA A 981 -10.19 62.03 -2.08
CA ALA A 981 -11.47 62.11 -2.83
C ALA A 981 -11.62 60.87 -3.78
N GLN A 982 -12.67 60.83 -4.64
CA GLN A 982 -12.99 59.73 -5.57
C GLN A 982 -12.76 60.07 -7.06
N GLY A 983 -12.60 59.04 -7.91
CA GLY A 983 -12.92 59.07 -9.35
C GLY A 983 -11.95 58.28 -10.26
N ALA A 984 -12.19 58.13 -11.57
CA ALA A 984 -13.31 57.49 -12.28
C ALA A 984 -13.06 57.53 -13.82
N HIS A 985 -13.51 56.49 -14.55
CA HIS A 985 -13.57 56.38 -16.02
C HIS A 985 -12.27 56.38 -16.87
N GLY A 986 -12.34 55.67 -18.01
CA GLY A 986 -11.33 55.62 -19.07
C GLY A 986 -11.54 54.42 -20.02
N ARG A 987 -11.84 54.67 -21.31
CA ARG A 987 -12.02 53.65 -22.36
C ARG A 987 -11.58 54.23 -23.72
N LEU A 988 -11.34 53.35 -24.70
CA LEU A 988 -10.90 53.60 -26.08
C LEU A 988 -9.37 53.87 -26.22
N GLY A 989 -8.69 53.40 -27.28
CA GLY A 989 -9.17 52.46 -28.31
C GLY A 989 -8.16 52.05 -29.40
N ARG A 990 -8.46 50.89 -30.02
CA ARG A 990 -8.23 50.46 -31.43
C ARG A 990 -6.91 50.78 -32.19
N ARG A 991 -6.35 49.69 -32.76
CA ARG A 991 -5.72 49.56 -34.12
C ARG A 991 -4.33 50.22 -34.33
N ALA A 992 -3.47 49.76 -35.25
CA ALA A 992 -3.43 48.54 -36.06
C ALA A 992 -2.05 48.32 -36.75
N GLN A 993 -1.78 47.07 -37.22
CA GLN A 993 -0.89 46.70 -38.36
C GLN A 993 0.63 46.98 -38.23
N LEU A 994 1.56 46.44 -39.05
CA LEU A 994 1.72 45.11 -39.68
C LEU A 994 3.19 44.97 -40.20
N LEU A 995 3.96 43.96 -39.72
CA LEU A 995 5.07 43.28 -40.46
C LEU A 995 6.26 44.16 -40.97
N PRO A 996 7.29 43.60 -41.66
CA PRO A 996 8.15 42.45 -41.30
C PRO A 996 9.67 42.80 -41.38
N GLU A 997 10.53 41.77 -41.56
CA GLU A 997 11.93 41.82 -42.06
C GLU A 997 13.04 42.23 -41.06
N GLN A 998 14.31 41.82 -41.20
CA GLN A 998 14.94 40.61 -41.78
C GLN A 998 16.31 40.39 -41.05
N ALA A 999 16.93 39.22 -41.17
CA ALA A 999 18.33 38.98 -40.74
C ALA A 999 19.29 39.19 -41.94
N PRO A 1000 20.62 39.39 -41.79
CA PRO A 1000 21.51 38.24 -41.51
C PRO A 1000 22.92 38.51 -40.86
N ARG A 1001 23.57 37.40 -40.44
CA ARG A 1001 25.03 37.11 -40.42
C ARG A 1001 26.01 37.95 -39.56
N GLY A 1002 27.09 37.27 -39.14
CA GLY A 1002 28.29 37.84 -38.51
C GLY A 1002 29.13 36.75 -37.84
N GLU A 1003 30.23 36.32 -38.45
CA GLU A 1003 31.16 35.31 -37.91
C GLU A 1003 32.39 35.98 -37.26
N ALA A 1004 32.96 35.36 -36.23
CA ALA A 1004 34.37 35.53 -35.86
C ALA A 1004 34.87 34.33 -35.04
N GLN A 1005 36.06 33.82 -35.38
CA GLN A 1005 36.81 32.84 -34.59
C GLN A 1005 37.93 33.55 -33.81
N GLY A 1006 38.36 32.99 -32.68
CA GLY A 1006 39.50 33.49 -31.91
C GLY A 1006 40.08 32.39 -31.00
N HIS A 1007 41.39 32.19 -31.07
CA HIS A 1007 42.11 31.08 -30.44
C HIS A 1007 43.01 31.53 -29.27
N HIS A 1008 43.55 30.53 -28.55
CA HIS A 1008 44.64 30.61 -27.55
C HIS A 1008 44.32 31.20 -26.16
N GLN A 1009 45.11 30.94 -25.11
CA GLN A 1009 45.66 29.69 -24.54
C GLN A 1009 46.55 30.04 -23.31
N VAL A 1010 46.44 29.27 -22.22
CA VAL A 1010 47.52 28.85 -21.27
C VAL A 1010 48.38 29.91 -20.54
N GLY A 1011 48.59 29.70 -19.22
CA GLY A 1011 49.51 30.46 -18.34
C GLY A 1011 48.77 31.14 -17.17
N ALA A 1012 48.70 30.67 -15.92
CA ALA A 1012 49.43 29.68 -15.10
C ALA A 1012 50.64 30.21 -14.29
N VAL A 1013 50.73 29.73 -13.03
CA VAL A 1013 51.82 29.83 -12.02
C VAL A 1013 51.88 31.10 -11.12
N ASP A 1014 51.47 30.89 -9.86
CA ASP A 1014 52.04 31.25 -8.54
C ASP A 1014 52.90 32.51 -8.27
N GLY A 1015 52.80 33.05 -7.04
CA GLY A 1015 53.79 33.97 -6.45
C GLY A 1015 53.35 34.62 -5.12
N ALA A 1016 53.87 34.15 -3.97
CA ALA A 1016 53.50 34.63 -2.63
C ALA A 1016 54.35 35.82 -2.10
N GLY A 1017 53.93 36.52 -1.02
CA GLY A 1017 54.89 37.23 -0.16
C GLY A 1017 54.47 38.43 0.73
N LEU A 1018 54.00 38.16 1.96
CA LEU A 1018 54.39 38.80 3.24
C LEU A 1018 54.53 40.35 3.43
N GLN A 1019 53.54 40.91 4.16
CA GLN A 1019 53.66 41.64 5.45
C GLN A 1019 54.29 43.06 5.65
N ARG A 1020 53.79 43.72 6.72
CA ARG A 1020 54.21 44.95 7.45
C ARG A 1020 53.80 46.30 6.81
N GLY A 1021 53.32 47.31 7.55
CA GLY A 1021 52.86 47.36 8.95
C GLY A 1021 52.82 48.80 9.54
N GLU A 1022 51.94 49.05 10.53
CA GLU A 1022 52.01 50.13 11.56
C GLU A 1022 51.93 51.63 11.10
N HIS A 1023 51.45 52.65 11.86
CA HIS A 1023 50.57 52.74 13.05
C HIS A 1023 50.10 54.21 13.32
N ARG A 1024 48.99 54.39 14.10
CA ARG A 1024 48.62 55.55 14.98
C ARG A 1024 48.17 56.87 14.31
N HIS A 1025 47.38 57.78 14.93
CA HIS A 1025 46.76 57.90 16.29
C HIS A 1025 45.42 58.71 16.18
N GLY A 1026 44.60 59.04 17.19
CA GLY A 1026 44.60 58.91 18.67
C GLY A 1026 44.87 60.26 19.41
N HIS A 1027 44.15 60.71 20.46
CA HIS A 1027 42.91 60.28 21.14
C HIS A 1027 42.43 61.37 22.16
N ARG A 1028 41.11 61.50 22.44
CA ARG A 1028 40.52 62.17 23.64
C ARG A 1028 39.26 61.40 24.09
N GLU A 1029 39.10 60.95 25.34
CA GLU A 1029 38.98 61.64 26.67
C GLU A 1029 37.57 62.20 26.95
N ARG A 1030 36.94 61.99 28.12
CA ARG A 1030 37.35 61.39 29.43
C ARG A 1030 36.26 60.41 29.93
N GLY A 1031 36.54 59.27 30.55
CA GLY A 1031 37.84 58.68 30.99
C GLY A 1031 38.28 59.15 32.39
N ALA A 1032 38.84 58.34 33.28
CA ALA A 1032 39.29 56.94 33.21
C ALA A 1032 38.50 56.06 34.25
N GLY A 1033 38.82 54.82 34.63
CA GLY A 1033 40.03 53.99 34.47
C GLY A 1033 41.06 54.23 35.60
N GLY A 1034 41.90 53.28 36.03
CA GLY A 1034 42.04 51.86 35.61
C GLY A 1034 41.02 50.91 36.25
N ALA A 1035 41.37 50.01 37.17
CA ALA A 1035 42.64 49.76 37.88
C ALA A 1035 42.69 48.29 38.37
N ARG A 1036 43.79 47.72 38.90
CA ARG A 1036 45.10 48.33 39.27
C ARG A 1036 46.34 47.53 38.83
N GLY A 1037 46.27 46.20 38.69
CA GLY A 1037 47.41 45.37 38.25
C GLY A 1037 47.27 43.87 38.57
N VAL A 1038 48.29 43.02 38.45
CA VAL A 1038 49.61 43.12 37.77
C VAL A 1038 50.25 41.71 37.70
N LEU A 1039 51.35 41.54 36.95
CA LEU A 1039 52.15 40.31 36.76
C LEU A 1039 52.58 39.59 38.07
N ARG A 1040 52.74 38.25 38.04
CA ARG A 1040 54.03 37.50 38.10
C ARG A 1040 53.87 35.98 38.41
N GLN A 1041 54.95 35.22 38.27
CA GLN A 1041 55.06 33.79 38.62
C GLN A 1041 55.57 33.57 40.05
N ALA A 1042 54.95 32.65 40.79
CA ALA A 1042 55.49 31.84 41.90
C ALA A 1042 54.43 30.77 42.29
N GLY A 1043 54.72 29.64 42.92
CA GLY A 1043 56.02 29.07 43.31
C GLY A 1043 56.04 28.57 44.76
N ALA A 1044 56.01 27.24 44.96
CA ALA A 1044 56.05 26.50 46.25
C ALA A 1044 54.85 26.72 47.22
N GLY A 1045 54.58 25.81 48.18
CA GLY A 1045 55.07 24.42 48.32
C GLY A 1045 54.97 23.80 49.73
N HIS A 1046 54.91 22.45 49.78
CA HIS A 1046 55.15 21.54 50.93
C HIS A 1046 54.27 21.60 52.20
N GLY A 1047 54.32 20.50 52.99
CA GLY A 1047 53.64 20.34 54.30
C GLY A 1047 52.55 19.25 54.33
N GLU A 1048 52.82 18.01 53.92
CA GLU A 1048 53.14 16.90 54.85
C GLU A 1048 52.30 16.80 56.15
N ARG A 1049 51.58 15.68 56.33
CA ARG A 1049 52.02 14.57 57.22
C ARG A 1049 51.11 13.32 57.15
N ARG A 1050 51.77 12.14 57.03
CA ARG A 1050 51.59 10.85 57.78
C ARG A 1050 50.16 10.35 58.04
N ALA A 1051 49.81 9.06 57.91
CA ALA A 1051 50.52 7.79 57.64
C ALA A 1051 49.44 6.68 57.42
N LEU A 1052 49.65 5.46 56.91
CA LEU A 1052 50.74 4.67 56.27
C LEU A 1052 49.99 3.60 55.37
N ALA A 1053 50.48 2.46 54.85
CA ALA A 1053 51.68 1.62 55.02
C ALA A 1053 51.99 0.80 53.71
N ALA A 1054 53.04 -0.02 53.75
CA ALA A 1054 53.39 -1.11 52.81
C ALA A 1054 54.22 -2.17 53.60
N PRO A 1055 54.84 -3.26 53.06
CA PRO A 1055 55.10 -3.71 51.65
C PRO A 1055 53.88 -4.47 51.04
N ALA A 1056 53.91 -5.35 50.02
CA ALA A 1056 54.96 -6.07 49.26
C ALA A 1056 54.47 -6.47 47.83
N GLY A 1057 55.32 -6.90 46.87
CA GLY A 1057 56.79 -6.88 46.90
C GLY A 1057 57.59 -7.99 46.17
N ALA A 1058 57.11 -8.61 45.08
CA ALA A 1058 57.94 -9.50 44.23
C ALA A 1058 57.40 -9.59 42.77
N GLY A 1059 58.21 -9.72 41.72
CA GLY A 1059 59.69 -9.75 41.66
C GLY A 1059 60.26 -9.54 40.24
N ARG A 1060 61.57 -9.30 40.15
CA ARG A 1060 62.38 -9.23 38.90
C ARG A 1060 63.14 -10.53 38.67
N LEU A 1061 63.57 -10.80 37.42
CA LEU A 1061 64.84 -11.41 36.93
C LEU A 1061 64.62 -11.77 35.43
N GLN A 1062 65.47 -11.52 34.43
CA GLN A 1062 66.88 -11.09 34.26
C GLN A 1062 67.96 -12.19 34.43
N ARG A 1063 68.91 -12.25 33.47
CA ARG A 1063 70.08 -13.18 33.32
C ARG A 1063 69.76 -14.57 32.70
N HIS A 1064 70.64 -15.24 31.94
CA HIS A 1064 71.73 -14.83 31.01
C HIS A 1064 72.21 -16.06 30.19
N ARG A 1065 73.04 -15.82 29.15
CA ARG A 1065 73.81 -16.75 28.26
C ARG A 1065 73.21 -16.94 26.84
N ASP A 1066 73.88 -16.46 25.79
CA ASP A 1066 75.08 -16.96 25.04
C ASP A 1066 74.63 -17.95 23.94
N ARG A 1067 75.03 -17.85 22.66
CA ARG A 1067 76.32 -17.46 22.05
C ARG A 1067 76.16 -16.96 20.58
N SER A 1068 77.11 -16.14 20.09
CA SER A 1068 77.63 -15.93 18.70
C SER A 1068 76.74 -16.17 17.45
N GLY A 1069 76.75 -15.35 16.38
CA GLY A 1069 77.58 -14.17 16.01
C GLY A 1069 76.86 -13.26 14.99
N GLU A 1070 77.30 -12.02 14.76
CA GLU A 1070 78.27 -11.58 13.72
C GLU A 1070 77.69 -11.47 12.28
N ASP A 1071 77.88 -10.38 11.51
CA ASP A 1071 78.39 -9.04 11.85
C ASP A 1071 78.05 -7.99 10.74
N HIS A 1072 78.14 -6.68 11.08
CA HIS A 1072 78.16 -5.48 10.21
C HIS A 1072 76.90 -5.24 9.30
N GLY A 1073 76.65 -4.06 8.72
CA GLY A 1073 77.35 -2.76 8.74
C GLY A 1073 76.43 -1.62 8.23
N ARG A 1074 76.92 -0.36 8.21
CA ARG A 1074 76.11 0.84 7.88
C ARG A 1074 75.88 1.06 6.37
N ALA A 1075 74.67 1.44 5.98
CA ALA A 1075 74.39 2.24 4.76
C ALA A 1075 73.08 3.06 4.89
N ARG A 1076 72.87 4.02 3.98
CA ARG A 1076 71.63 4.81 3.83
C ARG A 1076 71.11 4.69 2.38
N ALA A 1077 69.83 5.00 2.20
CA ALA A 1077 69.14 5.45 0.97
C ALA A 1077 68.26 4.45 0.17
N VAL A 1078 67.32 5.09 -0.52
CA VAL A 1078 66.19 4.72 -1.42
C VAL A 1078 66.72 4.51 -2.87
N PRO A 1079 66.07 3.86 -3.90
CA PRO A 1079 64.63 3.50 -4.13
C PRO A 1079 64.31 2.12 -4.83
N HIS A 1080 63.01 1.94 -5.20
CA HIS A 1080 62.41 1.31 -6.42
C HIS A 1080 62.64 -0.17 -6.88
N GLN A 1081 61.52 -0.81 -7.26
CA GLN A 1081 61.15 -1.59 -8.49
C GLN A 1081 62.21 -2.08 -9.52
N PRO A 1082 61.89 -3.01 -10.47
CA PRO A 1082 60.67 -3.84 -10.69
C PRO A 1082 60.97 -5.35 -10.95
N ALA A 1083 59.98 -6.15 -11.38
CA ALA A 1083 60.19 -7.39 -12.16
C ALA A 1083 58.98 -7.71 -13.07
N HIS A 1084 59.23 -8.30 -14.24
CA HIS A 1084 58.22 -8.76 -15.22
C HIS A 1084 58.17 -10.30 -15.28
N LEU A 1085 57.15 -10.86 -15.95
CA LEU A 1085 57.22 -12.23 -16.48
C LEU A 1085 56.58 -12.30 -17.87
N VAL A 1086 57.32 -12.84 -18.84
CA VAL A 1086 56.87 -13.11 -20.22
C VAL A 1086 57.61 -14.36 -20.71
N LEU A 1087 56.89 -15.36 -21.24
CA LEU A 1087 57.17 -16.01 -22.54
C LEU A 1087 56.16 -17.12 -22.88
N LEU A 1088 56.09 -17.42 -24.18
CA LEU A 1088 55.24 -18.39 -24.89
C LEU A 1088 56.12 -19.58 -25.36
N PRO A 1089 55.74 -20.48 -26.31
CA PRO A 1089 54.43 -20.81 -26.91
C PRO A 1089 54.11 -22.34 -26.94
N LEU A 1090 52.94 -22.74 -27.49
CA LEU A 1090 52.89 -23.73 -28.60
C LEU A 1090 51.54 -23.71 -29.37
N ARG A 1091 51.41 -24.57 -30.39
CA ARG A 1091 50.61 -24.31 -31.62
C ARG A 1091 49.32 -25.13 -31.80
N ALA A 1092 48.28 -24.41 -32.27
CA ALA A 1092 47.43 -24.71 -33.44
C ALA A 1092 46.30 -25.78 -33.43
N ALA A 1093 45.47 -25.65 -34.47
CA ALA A 1093 44.48 -26.56 -35.06
C ALA A 1093 43.06 -26.67 -34.44
N ALA A 1094 42.08 -26.45 -35.33
CA ALA A 1094 40.69 -26.91 -35.31
C ALA A 1094 40.53 -27.90 -36.50
N PRO A 1095 39.35 -28.45 -36.89
CA PRO A 1095 37.98 -28.21 -36.41
C PRO A 1095 37.16 -29.53 -36.25
N GLU A 1096 35.86 -29.52 -36.60
CA GLU A 1096 34.95 -30.66 -36.82
C GLU A 1096 34.43 -31.43 -35.58
N ARG A 1097 33.32 -32.19 -35.63
CA ARG A 1097 31.95 -31.88 -36.13
C ARG A 1097 31.02 -33.07 -35.79
N ARG A 1098 29.82 -32.79 -35.24
CA ARG A 1098 28.68 -33.73 -35.13
C ARG A 1098 28.97 -34.98 -34.25
N GLY A 1099 27.99 -35.77 -33.82
CA GLY A 1099 26.54 -35.66 -33.97
C GLY A 1099 25.80 -36.45 -32.88
N ALA A 1100 24.47 -36.35 -32.83
CA ALA A 1100 23.65 -37.02 -31.83
C ALA A 1100 22.95 -38.27 -32.40
N GLN A 1101 22.77 -39.30 -31.59
CA GLN A 1101 21.71 -40.31 -31.79
C GLN A 1101 21.18 -40.85 -30.46
N ARG A 1102 20.01 -41.51 -30.52
CA ARG A 1102 19.20 -41.93 -29.37
C ARG A 1102 19.22 -43.44 -29.19
N LEU A 1103 19.06 -43.91 -27.96
CA LEU A 1103 18.41 -45.19 -27.64
C LEU A 1103 17.43 -45.03 -26.46
N ARG A 1104 16.50 -45.97 -26.28
CA ARG A 1104 15.44 -45.96 -25.25
C ARG A 1104 15.17 -47.37 -24.70
N ARG A 1105 15.06 -47.44 -23.37
CA ARG A 1105 14.23 -48.34 -22.50
C ARG A 1105 14.02 -49.82 -22.88
N GLY A 1106 14.25 -50.66 -21.86
CA GLY A 1106 13.90 -52.08 -21.76
C GLY A 1106 15.11 -52.82 -21.16
N ASP A 1107 15.02 -53.67 -20.13
CA ASP A 1107 13.87 -54.10 -19.31
C ASP A 1107 14.36 -54.51 -17.89
N LEU A 1108 13.47 -55.12 -17.11
CA LEU A 1108 13.71 -55.88 -15.86
C LEU A 1108 13.92 -55.11 -14.53
N GLY A 1109 13.13 -55.54 -13.55
CA GLY A 1109 13.43 -55.54 -12.10
C GLY A 1109 12.93 -56.90 -11.55
N PRO A 1110 12.50 -57.05 -10.29
CA PRO A 1110 12.69 -56.21 -9.11
C PRO A 1110 13.45 -56.96 -7.97
N VAL A 1111 13.81 -56.29 -6.87
CA VAL A 1111 14.32 -56.94 -5.64
C VAL A 1111 13.69 -56.29 -4.39
N LEU A 1112 13.41 -57.08 -3.35
CA LEU A 1112 12.65 -56.65 -2.17
C LEU A 1112 13.35 -57.08 -0.85
N HIS A 1113 13.97 -56.09 -0.18
CA HIS A 1113 14.36 -55.96 1.24
C HIS A 1113 15.02 -57.11 2.07
N LEU A 1114 16.15 -56.72 2.71
CA LEU A 1114 16.64 -57.09 4.07
C LEU A 1114 17.25 -58.50 4.31
N PRO A 1115 18.04 -58.75 5.39
CA PRO A 1115 18.64 -57.83 6.39
C PRO A 1115 20.16 -58.01 6.70
N GLY A 1116 20.79 -56.98 7.29
CA GLY A 1116 21.64 -57.04 8.50
C GLY A 1116 22.94 -57.89 8.63
N LEU A 1117 24.07 -57.17 8.80
CA LEU A 1117 25.22 -57.45 9.72
C LEU A 1117 26.00 -58.80 9.68
N GLN A 1118 27.32 -58.74 9.41
CA GLN A 1118 28.39 -59.10 10.37
C GLN A 1118 29.86 -58.94 9.85
N ARG A 1119 30.75 -58.40 10.73
CA ARG A 1119 32.14 -58.83 11.14
C ARG A 1119 33.24 -59.21 10.11
N ALA A 1120 34.55 -59.19 10.43
CA ALA A 1120 35.38 -58.45 11.42
C ALA A 1120 36.89 -58.80 11.28
N ALA A 1121 37.80 -57.89 11.68
CA ALA A 1121 39.21 -58.12 12.08
C ALA A 1121 39.80 -56.82 12.70
N ARG A 1122 40.84 -56.78 13.55
CA ARG A 1122 41.48 -57.75 14.49
C ARG A 1122 42.20 -56.92 15.61
N LEU A 1123 42.87 -57.59 16.57
CA LEU A 1123 43.42 -57.05 17.84
C LEU A 1123 44.32 -55.79 17.75
N ASP A 1124 44.39 -54.91 18.77
CA ASP A 1124 43.63 -54.86 20.06
C ASP A 1124 43.01 -53.46 20.37
N ALA A 1125 43.45 -52.53 21.25
CA ALA A 1125 44.49 -52.45 22.29
C ALA A 1125 44.17 -51.28 23.26
N HIS A 1126 44.43 -51.29 24.58
CA HIS A 1126 44.68 -52.42 25.50
C HIS A 1126 44.31 -52.10 26.98
N LEU A 1127 44.90 -51.05 27.58
CA LEU A 1127 44.79 -50.67 29.02
C LEU A 1127 43.96 -49.38 29.23
N GLU A 1128 43.18 -49.15 30.31
CA GLU A 1128 42.69 -50.01 31.40
C GLU A 1128 41.26 -49.58 31.85
N ARG A 1129 40.41 -50.57 32.13
CA ARG A 1129 39.47 -50.75 33.29
C ARG A 1129 38.58 -49.60 33.80
N ARG A 1130 37.34 -49.84 34.27
CA ARG A 1130 36.43 -51.03 34.37
C ARG A 1130 34.99 -50.45 34.47
N ARG A 1131 33.95 -50.90 33.73
CA ARG A 1131 33.17 -52.16 33.85
C ARG A 1131 32.65 -52.40 35.29
N ARG A 1132 31.41 -52.79 35.61
CA ARG A 1132 30.13 -53.13 34.90
C ARG A 1132 29.01 -53.13 36.02
N HIS A 1133 27.75 -53.63 35.98
CA HIS A 1133 26.95 -54.51 35.10
C HIS A 1133 25.42 -54.33 35.38
N ARG A 1134 24.56 -55.09 34.68
CA ARG A 1134 23.19 -55.58 35.05
C ARG A 1134 22.05 -54.60 35.44
N ARG A 1135 21.29 -54.23 34.41
CA ARG A 1135 19.83 -54.44 34.21
C ARG A 1135 19.00 -55.19 35.30
N VAL A 1136 17.75 -54.72 35.46
CA VAL A 1136 16.43 -55.44 35.40
C VAL A 1136 15.49 -55.49 36.65
N ARG A 1137 14.25 -54.96 36.41
CA ARG A 1137 12.90 -55.24 37.01
C ARG A 1137 12.50 -54.80 38.44
N ARG A 1138 11.35 -54.08 38.44
CA ARG A 1138 10.10 -54.23 39.23
C ARG A 1138 9.97 -53.79 40.71
N ASP A 1139 8.98 -52.90 40.86
CA ASP A 1139 7.79 -52.99 41.71
C ASP A 1139 7.87 -52.97 43.26
N HIS A 1140 7.49 -51.80 43.79
CA HIS A 1140 6.49 -51.57 44.85
C HIS A 1140 6.85 -51.53 46.36
N HIS A 1141 6.33 -50.45 46.96
CA HIS A 1141 5.80 -50.26 48.32
C HIS A 1141 6.70 -50.21 49.59
N ARG A 1142 6.58 -49.03 50.26
CA ARG A 1142 6.39 -48.82 51.72
C ARG A 1142 7.54 -49.23 52.67
N ALA A 1143 7.61 -48.74 53.92
CA ALA A 1143 7.22 -47.45 54.54
C ALA A 1143 7.81 -47.41 55.97
N GLY A 1144 7.94 -46.23 56.59
CA GLY A 1144 8.58 -46.04 57.91
C GLY A 1144 9.98 -45.42 57.76
N ARG A 1145 10.43 -44.49 58.60
CA ARG A 1145 10.50 -44.45 60.09
C ARG A 1145 11.57 -45.43 60.62
N GLU A 1146 12.48 -45.03 61.53
CA GLU A 1146 12.50 -43.82 62.36
C GLU A 1146 13.92 -43.27 62.65
N VAL A 1147 13.98 -42.13 63.33
CA VAL A 1147 15.16 -41.31 63.69
C VAL A 1147 15.28 -41.39 65.23
N PRO A 1148 16.47 -41.46 65.89
CA PRO A 1148 17.01 -40.23 66.52
C PRO A 1148 18.53 -40.16 66.87
N LEU A 1149 18.90 -38.99 67.45
CA LEU A 1149 20.09 -38.64 68.27
C LEU A 1149 21.35 -38.16 67.47
N GLN A 1150 22.10 -37.12 67.89
CA GLN A 1150 21.99 -36.22 69.07
C GLN A 1150 22.78 -34.88 68.90
N VAL A 1151 22.41 -33.83 69.66
CA VAL A 1151 23.30 -32.76 70.25
C VAL A 1151 24.07 -31.81 69.26
N ARG A 1152 24.18 -30.47 69.44
CA ARG A 1152 23.61 -29.46 70.39
C ARG A 1152 23.53 -28.07 69.70
N GLN A 1153 22.46 -27.33 70.00
CA GLN A 1153 22.34 -25.94 70.55
C GLN A 1153 23.53 -24.94 70.42
N ARG A 1154 23.34 -23.60 70.37
CA ARG A 1154 22.21 -22.67 70.72
C ARG A 1154 22.02 -21.63 69.59
N GLY A 1155 20.90 -20.90 69.39
CA GLY A 1155 19.66 -20.70 70.16
C GLY A 1155 19.58 -19.27 70.75
N ALA A 1156 18.43 -18.59 70.88
CA ALA A 1156 17.03 -18.78 70.42
C ALA A 1156 16.26 -17.43 70.60
N ALA A 1157 15.01 -17.16 70.18
CA ALA A 1157 13.98 -17.96 69.49
C ALA A 1157 13.55 -17.30 68.14
N GLY A 1158 12.38 -16.69 67.83
CA GLY A 1158 11.08 -16.45 68.50
C GLY A 1158 10.45 -15.12 68.02
N HIS A 1159 9.14 -14.95 67.74
CA HIS A 1159 8.01 -15.89 67.62
C HIS A 1159 6.99 -15.40 66.55
N ARG A 1160 6.09 -16.30 66.13
CA ARG A 1160 4.81 -16.00 65.45
C ARG A 1160 3.66 -16.53 66.31
N ALA A 1161 2.51 -15.85 66.28
CA ALA A 1161 1.19 -16.40 66.62
C ALA A 1161 0.09 -15.59 65.90
N ALA A 1162 -1.11 -16.15 65.79
CA ALA A 1162 -2.31 -15.49 65.31
C ALA A 1162 -3.54 -16.03 66.05
N GLY A 1163 -4.52 -15.19 66.34
CA GLY A 1163 -5.77 -15.60 67.00
C GLY A 1163 -6.53 -14.43 67.63
N ASP A 1164 -7.81 -14.34 67.24
CA ASP A 1164 -8.97 -13.80 67.95
C ASP A 1164 -9.06 -12.33 68.44
N HIS A 1165 -10.28 -11.79 68.26
CA HIS A 1165 -10.78 -10.51 68.75
C HIS A 1165 -11.60 -10.73 70.04
N PRO A 1166 -11.72 -9.71 70.92
CA PRO A 1166 -13.03 -9.03 70.95
C PRO A 1166 -13.03 -7.52 71.31
N LEU A 1167 -13.97 -6.81 70.65
CA LEU A 1167 -14.87 -5.77 71.21
C LEU A 1167 -14.42 -4.35 71.66
N GLN A 1168 -15.31 -3.41 71.27
CA GLN A 1168 -15.60 -2.06 71.79
C GLN A 1168 -14.72 -0.84 71.42
N GLY A 1169 -15.39 0.32 71.34
CA GLY A 1169 -14.94 1.57 70.70
C GLY A 1169 -15.89 1.98 69.56
N ARG A 1170 -16.88 2.85 69.82
CA ARG A 1170 -18.02 3.12 68.91
C ARG A 1170 -18.45 4.60 68.93
N GLN A 1171 -19.01 5.06 67.80
CA GLN A 1171 -19.61 6.40 67.56
C GLN A 1171 -18.56 7.54 67.42
N ARG A 1172 -18.46 8.25 66.28
CA ARG A 1172 -19.36 9.27 65.66
C ARG A 1172 -19.40 10.60 66.43
N HIS A 1173 -18.93 11.71 65.82
CA HIS A 1173 -19.72 12.94 65.62
C HIS A 1173 -19.06 13.99 64.68
N ARG A 1174 -19.92 14.78 64.03
CA ARG A 1174 -19.75 16.16 63.47
C ARG A 1174 -20.79 17.05 64.23
N PRO A 1175 -20.81 18.41 64.22
CA PRO A 1175 -20.56 19.28 63.04
C PRO A 1175 -20.07 20.75 63.27
N ALA A 1176 -20.06 21.53 62.15
CA ALA A 1176 -20.32 23.00 62.01
C ALA A 1176 -19.29 24.04 62.51
N HIS A 1177 -19.20 25.31 62.03
CA HIS A 1177 -19.98 26.11 61.02
C HIS A 1177 -19.03 26.65 59.88
N LEU A 1178 -18.96 27.89 59.29
CA LEU A 1178 -19.73 29.18 59.32
C LEU A 1178 -19.45 30.14 58.10
N HIS A 1179 -19.83 29.81 56.84
CA HIS A 1179 -19.83 30.73 55.65
C HIS A 1179 -18.44 31.29 55.18
N ARG A 1180 -18.23 31.97 54.02
CA ARG A 1180 -19.08 32.67 53.01
C ARG A 1180 -18.50 32.51 51.57
N VAL A 1181 -19.14 33.05 50.52
CA VAL A 1181 -18.90 32.80 49.06
C VAL A 1181 -18.74 34.14 48.29
N PRO A 1182 -17.79 34.29 47.32
CA PRO A 1182 -18.11 34.29 45.86
C PRO A 1182 -17.02 33.79 44.87
N HIS A 1183 -17.44 33.57 43.60
CA HIS A 1183 -16.61 33.40 42.37
C HIS A 1183 -16.50 34.75 41.59
N PRO A 1184 -15.99 34.81 40.32
CA PRO A 1184 -14.62 34.61 39.79
C PRO A 1184 -14.08 35.92 39.12
N PRO A 1185 -12.93 35.93 38.39
CA PRO A 1185 -13.01 35.99 36.91
C PRO A 1185 -11.78 35.44 36.11
N ARG A 1186 -11.80 35.59 34.77
CA ARG A 1186 -10.64 35.55 33.81
C ARG A 1186 -10.34 37.02 33.32
N PRO A 1187 -9.61 37.34 32.22
CA PRO A 1187 -8.51 36.67 31.46
C PRO A 1187 -7.28 37.58 31.15
N GLY A 1188 -6.30 37.09 30.37
CA GLY A 1188 -5.32 37.89 29.60
C GLY A 1188 -3.92 38.08 30.24
N GLY A 1189 -2.84 38.33 29.48
CA GLY A 1189 -2.67 38.27 28.02
C GLY A 1189 -1.39 38.96 27.54
N ALA A 1190 -0.57 38.27 26.73
CA ALA A 1190 0.60 38.77 25.98
C ALA A 1190 0.93 37.79 24.84
#